data_AF-A0A5S4GMS1-F1
#
_entry.id   AF-A0A5S4GMS1-F1
#
_cell.length_a   1.000
_cell.length_b   1.000
_cell.length_c   1.000
_cell.angle_alpha   90.00
_cell.angle_beta   90.00
_cell.angle_gamma   90.00
#
_symmetry.space_group_name_H-M   'P 1'
#
loop_
_entity.id
_entity.type
_entity.pdbx_description
1 polymer ?
#
loop_
_entity_poly.entity_id
_entity_poly.type
_entity_poly.pdbx_seq_one_letter_code
_entity_poly.pdbx_strand_id
1 'polypeptide(L)'
;MSARMHLRSSVIALLTTALLAAGNLIAAPLSAQTTTQSSAQASDIECTGHRAMGATVTASSTFSSSYGAKNAVDGLCAESSRWMSSASEATPTLTIKFPARTRVGTVGIYSGSGWPNPFADTVLVDFTVEAQTDDGWVTVGTEVDNTKPVVTFSTDLVTDTLRLVITKKSRHSTNAARVYEVVVRAPGEGPPTPHPTAADDFRTVTEGTELVADAPGVLGNDSFPDDVTPAVATWSEPAHGTLTTAADGSFRYRPDRGYVGVDTFTYGVGDDSERSTATVTVTVTAKPDESGPDELRISAISGRADMVTGGDSLLRIDLPRAVPREGLQVTLNGETDLTPAFQTGPGTGELVGLVTGLRDGENTVEVTAQAPNRPRAEITLVNHPAQGPVFSGPHEQPFACETAAFAIPVIGGRLGEPLDANCTIAPRVDYFYRTTAGAYKKWPAGATAYPADLATTTTSLGVPAKFIVRMETDSANRAVVQMSMLHDPLAEPAPSPTVRPAGWNGRAVFTLGGGCAAGWYRSGSGTGTVTDEFMLGRGFALMSSSLNVFGSNCNDVTAAESAMMTKELFVERHGPVEHTIGYGCSGGSYQAHQIADNYPGIFDGIVVGCSFPEVGISTVDYLTDARLLDTYFNSGTTVPWTDEQKRRASGFATAAMVSAMSRGANRIDPRQDCDIVPEQQRYKPISNPTGVRCDVYDHMINIYGADPATGFARRPLDNVGIQYGLGALKDGGITPEQFLDLNEHIGGLDADANVVPRRTEADPKATKIAYRTGRVISGGRGLARTPIIDYRSYWDDVSWGDIHVRFNTFSMRERLKEANGTTANHVSLLEDARYGLFSTESPLVRQAVTQMDHWLTNLAGVPTGGKPIERIATARPDTLVEGCNTRDEKPRFVAETLERDPASECERLYPTASFPREVAGEDVTADIIKCRLTQPERDDYAAQWTDEQWERLRTIFSQGVCDYSRPGVSQQRTKNTWQRF
;
A
#
# COMPACT_ATOMS: atom_id res chain seq x y z
N MET A 1 -4.78 -43.91 -29.88
CA MET A 1 -3.44 -44.53 -29.69
C MET A 1 -3.02 -44.18 -28.28
N SER A 2 -3.08 -45.06 -27.28
CA SER A 2 -2.40 -46.37 -27.18
C SER A 2 -0.88 -46.23 -27.31
N ALA A 3 -0.03 -46.73 -26.42
CA ALA A 3 -0.19 -47.27 -25.06
C ALA A 3 1.23 -47.52 -24.49
N ARG A 4 1.41 -47.60 -23.17
CA ARG A 4 2.17 -48.70 -22.52
C ARG A 4 2.05 -48.66 -21.00
N MET A 5 2.27 -49.83 -20.41
CA MET A 5 1.79 -50.24 -19.09
C MET A 5 2.78 -51.29 -18.52
N HIS A 6 2.63 -51.60 -17.23
CA HIS A 6 3.23 -52.73 -16.49
C HIS A 6 4.68 -52.60 -15.99
N LEU A 7 5.10 -53.26 -14.90
CA LEU A 7 4.46 -53.70 -13.63
C LEU A 7 5.57 -54.45 -12.83
N ARG A 8 5.61 -54.41 -11.49
CA ARG A 8 6.02 -55.56 -10.65
C ARG A 8 5.87 -55.35 -9.12
N SER A 9 4.96 -56.13 -8.56
CA SER A 9 4.86 -56.64 -7.18
C SER A 9 6.02 -57.62 -6.84
N SER A 10 6.29 -58.13 -5.62
CA SER A 10 6.01 -57.78 -4.19
C SER A 10 6.68 -58.86 -3.27
N VAL A 11 6.54 -58.71 -1.94
CA VAL A 11 6.44 -59.75 -0.86
C VAL A 11 7.70 -60.17 -0.04
N ILE A 12 7.43 -60.42 1.26
CA ILE A 12 8.14 -61.17 2.35
C ILE A 12 8.92 -60.27 3.34
N ALA A 13 8.35 -59.77 4.45
CA ALA A 13 7.84 -60.40 5.71
C ALA A 13 8.96 -60.60 6.77
N LEU A 14 8.89 -60.05 7.99
CA LEU A 14 8.10 -60.44 9.19
C LEU A 14 8.28 -59.33 10.30
N LEU A 15 7.71 -59.27 11.52
CA LEU A 15 6.92 -60.16 12.41
C LEU A 15 5.86 -59.35 13.24
N THR A 16 4.80 -60.06 13.67
CA THR A 16 3.91 -60.02 14.87
C THR A 16 4.14 -59.03 16.05
N THR A 17 3.16 -58.65 16.90
CA THR A 17 1.88 -59.32 17.30
C THR A 17 0.83 -58.32 17.85
N ALA A 18 -0.45 -58.71 17.94
CA ALA A 18 -1.58 -57.87 18.39
C ALA A 18 -2.27 -58.41 19.67
N LEU A 19 -3.17 -57.63 20.29
CA LEU A 19 -4.52 -58.12 20.70
C LEU A 19 -5.52 -56.98 21.01
N LEU A 20 -6.82 -57.27 20.80
CA LEU A 20 -7.98 -56.42 21.12
C LEU A 20 -8.75 -57.00 22.33
N ALA A 21 -9.46 -56.15 23.09
CA ALA A 21 -10.68 -56.50 23.82
C ALA A 21 -11.52 -55.24 24.09
N ALA A 22 -12.85 -55.38 24.18
CA ALA A 22 -13.79 -54.25 24.27
C ALA A 22 -14.82 -54.41 25.40
N GLY A 23 -15.31 -53.27 25.90
CA GLY A 23 -16.66 -53.08 26.46
C GLY A 23 -16.93 -53.49 27.92
N ASN A 24 -17.37 -52.53 28.74
CA ASN A 24 -18.80 -52.44 29.13
C ASN A 24 -19.15 -51.18 29.94
N LEU A 25 -20.42 -50.77 29.83
CA LEU A 25 -21.03 -49.69 30.63
C LEU A 25 -21.54 -50.18 31.99
N ILE A 26 -21.52 -49.32 33.01
CA ILE A 26 -22.51 -49.32 34.11
C ILE A 26 -22.88 -47.86 34.44
N ALA A 27 -24.16 -47.58 34.67
CA ALA A 27 -24.70 -46.26 35.01
C ALA A 27 -25.03 -46.11 36.52
N ALA A 28 -25.36 -44.88 36.92
CA ALA A 28 -25.47 -44.40 38.31
C ALA A 28 -26.63 -44.98 39.14
N PRO A 29 -26.73 -44.57 40.43
CA PRO A 29 -27.98 -43.94 40.88
C PRO A 29 -27.80 -42.63 41.68
N LEU A 30 -28.86 -41.81 41.69
CA LEU A 30 -29.03 -40.65 42.59
C LEU A 30 -29.76 -41.06 43.88
N SER A 31 -29.46 -40.40 45.02
CA SER A 31 -30.51 -39.78 45.87
C SER A 31 -29.98 -38.87 47.01
N ALA A 32 -30.30 -37.57 46.90
CA ALA A 32 -30.79 -36.64 47.94
C ALA A 32 -30.15 -36.50 49.37
N GLN A 33 -29.73 -35.24 49.62
CA GLN A 33 -29.93 -34.41 50.84
C GLN A 33 -29.27 -34.79 52.19
N THR A 34 -28.45 -33.86 52.72
CA THR A 34 -28.86 -32.91 53.79
C THR A 34 -27.97 -31.65 53.76
N THR A 35 -28.53 -30.48 54.04
CA THR A 35 -27.85 -29.17 54.11
C THR A 35 -27.31 -28.85 55.49
N THR A 36 -26.07 -28.36 55.59
CA THR A 36 -25.64 -27.39 56.62
C THR A 36 -24.56 -26.48 56.07
N GLN A 37 -24.76 -25.16 56.14
CA GLN A 37 -23.74 -24.16 55.81
C GLN A 37 -22.72 -24.06 56.96
N SER A 38 -21.44 -23.88 56.62
CA SER A 38 -20.48 -23.14 57.44
C SER A 38 -19.66 -22.22 56.55
N SER A 39 -19.53 -20.96 56.95
CA SER A 39 -18.89 -19.88 56.19
C SER A 39 -17.38 -19.77 56.44
N ALA A 40 -16.72 -18.99 55.56
CA ALA A 40 -15.29 -18.62 55.53
C ALA A 40 -14.33 -19.70 54.99
N GLN A 41 -13.30 -19.38 54.19
CA GLN A 41 -12.79 -18.07 53.76
C GLN A 41 -12.77 -17.95 52.22
N ALA A 42 -12.87 -16.73 51.69
CA ALA A 42 -12.46 -16.47 50.31
C ALA A 42 -10.92 -16.51 50.22
N SER A 43 -10.37 -17.21 49.24
CA SER A 43 -8.94 -17.22 48.98
C SER A 43 -8.52 -15.93 48.27
N ASP A 44 -7.57 -15.20 48.84
CA ASP A 44 -6.91 -14.08 48.16
C ASP A 44 -6.24 -14.57 46.86
N ILE A 45 -6.28 -13.76 45.81
CA ILE A 45 -5.66 -14.07 44.51
C ILE A 45 -4.32 -13.36 44.42
N GLU A 46 -3.26 -14.12 44.15
CA GLU A 46 -1.94 -13.57 43.81
C GLU A 46 -1.84 -13.34 42.30
N CYS A 47 -1.24 -12.21 41.91
CA CYS A 47 -0.79 -12.04 40.54
C CYS A 47 0.33 -13.06 40.27
N THR A 48 0.13 -14.03 39.39
CA THR A 48 1.20 -14.94 38.95
C THR A 48 1.04 -15.21 37.46
N GLY A 49 1.99 -14.73 36.65
CA GLY A 49 1.84 -14.72 35.19
C GLY A 49 0.98 -13.54 34.69
N HIS A 50 1.18 -13.20 33.41
CA HIS A 50 0.62 -12.02 32.76
C HIS A 50 -0.93 -11.98 32.70
N ARG A 51 -1.46 -10.75 32.58
CA ARG A 51 -2.88 -10.36 32.29
C ARG A 51 -3.89 -10.55 33.41
N ALA A 52 -5.00 -9.76 33.40
CA ALA A 52 -6.25 -9.91 34.18
C ALA A 52 -7.46 -9.96 33.28
N MET A 53 -8.41 -10.80 33.67
CA MET A 53 -9.81 -10.64 33.33
C MET A 53 -10.51 -9.69 34.29
N GLY A 54 -11.33 -8.77 33.75
CA GLY A 54 -12.40 -8.10 34.50
C GLY A 54 -12.04 -6.89 35.38
N ALA A 55 -10.78 -6.46 35.45
CA ALA A 55 -10.44 -5.22 36.14
C ALA A 55 -11.01 -3.99 35.38
N THR A 56 -11.73 -3.11 36.08
CA THR A 56 -12.30 -1.90 35.47
C THR A 56 -11.45 -0.68 35.80
N VAL A 57 -11.05 0.08 34.77
CA VAL A 57 -10.28 1.30 34.93
C VAL A 57 -11.18 2.53 34.71
N THR A 58 -11.23 3.41 35.71
CA THR A 58 -12.08 4.60 35.73
C THR A 58 -11.26 5.87 35.93
N ALA A 59 -11.49 6.87 35.09
CA ALA A 59 -10.89 8.20 35.16
C ALA A 59 -11.84 9.19 35.86
N SER A 60 -11.30 10.19 36.57
CA SER A 60 -12.10 11.33 37.06
C SER A 60 -12.64 12.21 35.92
N SER A 61 -11.86 12.41 34.85
CA SER A 61 -12.16 13.37 33.77
C SER A 61 -12.55 12.73 32.43
N THR A 62 -13.34 13.45 31.62
CA THR A 62 -14.00 12.94 30.39
C THR A 62 -13.12 12.85 29.13
N PHE A 63 -11.86 13.29 29.12
CA PHE A 63 -11.00 13.22 27.92
C PHE A 63 -10.25 11.87 27.80
N SER A 64 -11.01 10.77 27.78
CA SER A 64 -10.47 9.43 27.54
C SER A 64 -10.48 9.10 26.04
N SER A 65 -9.30 9.16 25.38
CA SER A 65 -9.11 8.40 24.14
C SER A 65 -8.74 6.97 24.49
N SER A 66 -9.75 6.13 24.73
CA SER A 66 -9.58 4.72 25.11
C SER A 66 -9.16 3.81 23.94
N TYR A 67 -8.01 4.13 23.32
CA TYR A 67 -7.21 3.15 22.59
C TYR A 67 -6.64 2.14 23.60
N GLY A 68 -7.37 1.03 23.83
CA GLY A 68 -6.90 -0.09 24.66
C GLY A 68 -7.98 -0.96 25.31
N ALA A 69 -9.20 -0.45 25.55
CA ALA A 69 -10.22 -1.16 26.35
C ALA A 69 -10.96 -2.32 25.63
N LYS A 70 -10.31 -3.01 24.68
CA LYS A 70 -10.88 -4.15 23.94
C LYS A 70 -10.11 -5.48 24.04
N ASN A 71 -8.91 -5.50 24.60
CA ASN A 71 -8.05 -6.71 24.62
C ASN A 71 -7.80 -7.24 26.04
N ALA A 72 -8.87 -7.44 26.83
CA ALA A 72 -8.78 -8.13 28.13
C ALA A 72 -9.44 -9.52 28.05
N VAL A 73 -8.71 -10.50 27.53
CA VAL A 73 -9.09 -11.91 27.53
C VAL A 73 -7.89 -12.75 28.04
N ASP A 74 -8.18 -13.64 28.98
CA ASP A 74 -7.28 -14.61 29.65
C ASP A 74 -6.20 -14.04 30.61
N GLY A 75 -6.46 -14.10 31.94
CA GLY A 75 -5.51 -13.81 33.04
C GLY A 75 -6.15 -13.38 34.40
N LEU A 76 -5.36 -13.05 35.44
CA LEU A 76 -5.81 -12.51 36.75
C LEU A 76 -5.28 -11.13 37.26
N CYS A 77 -4.23 -10.46 36.71
CA CYS A 77 -3.79 -9.07 37.06
C CYS A 77 -3.57 -8.06 35.89
N ALA A 78 -4.08 -6.82 36.02
CA ALA A 78 -4.37 -5.90 34.88
C ALA A 78 -3.16 -5.39 34.08
N GLU A 79 -3.24 -5.46 32.74
CA GLU A 79 -2.27 -4.89 31.80
C GLU A 79 -2.88 -3.72 30.98
N SER A 80 -2.12 -2.62 30.91
CA SER A 80 -2.31 -1.44 30.06
C SER A 80 -3.65 -0.67 30.14
N SER A 81 -3.62 0.45 30.85
CA SER A 81 -4.58 1.55 30.65
C SER A 81 -3.87 2.86 30.33
N ARG A 82 -4.00 3.34 29.08
CA ARG A 82 -3.54 4.68 28.68
C ARG A 82 -4.51 5.73 29.20
N TRP A 83 -4.02 6.80 29.80
CA TRP A 83 -4.87 7.82 30.42
C TRP A 83 -4.39 9.25 30.17
N MET A 84 -5.31 10.12 29.76
CA MET A 84 -5.09 11.56 29.69
C MET A 84 -6.11 12.26 30.58
N SER A 85 -5.65 13.21 31.38
CA SER A 85 -6.55 14.07 32.15
C SER A 85 -6.81 15.38 31.40
N SER A 86 -8.02 15.93 31.55
CA SER A 86 -8.28 17.32 31.15
C SER A 86 -7.60 18.34 32.07
N ALA A 87 -7.51 19.61 31.61
CA ALA A 87 -6.95 20.71 32.40
C ALA A 87 -7.78 21.10 33.63
N SER A 88 -9.10 20.85 33.61
CA SER A 88 -10.07 21.47 34.53
C SER A 88 -10.08 20.90 35.94
N GLU A 89 -9.48 19.72 36.15
CA GLU A 89 -9.39 19.11 37.48
C GLU A 89 -8.15 19.59 38.24
N ALA A 90 -8.30 19.80 39.55
CA ALA A 90 -7.20 20.19 40.44
C ALA A 90 -6.21 19.05 40.67
N THR A 91 -6.73 17.85 40.95
CA THR A 91 -5.96 16.62 41.23
C THR A 91 -6.63 15.44 40.52
N PRO A 92 -6.34 15.21 39.23
CA PRO A 92 -7.00 14.18 38.45
C PRO A 92 -6.54 12.78 38.88
N THR A 93 -7.44 11.79 38.80
CA THR A 93 -7.20 10.43 39.29
C THR A 93 -7.51 9.35 38.24
N LEU A 94 -6.75 8.26 38.32
CA LEU A 94 -6.97 7.02 37.59
C LEU A 94 -7.17 5.90 38.61
N THR A 95 -8.34 5.28 38.63
CA THR A 95 -8.70 4.21 39.56
C THR A 95 -8.76 2.89 38.82
N ILE A 96 -8.00 1.89 39.29
CA ILE A 96 -8.00 0.52 38.80
C ILE A 96 -8.72 -0.32 39.85
N LYS A 97 -9.90 -0.84 39.51
CA LYS A 97 -10.64 -1.75 40.39
C LYS A 97 -10.49 -3.18 39.92
N PHE A 98 -9.97 -4.04 40.78
CA PHE A 98 -9.83 -5.48 40.55
C PHE A 98 -11.17 -6.21 40.75
N PRO A 99 -11.36 -7.38 40.10
CA PRO A 99 -12.60 -8.16 40.25
C PRO A 99 -12.73 -8.86 41.62
N ALA A 100 -11.63 -8.97 42.37
CA ALA A 100 -11.53 -9.54 43.71
C ALA A 100 -10.41 -8.82 44.49
N ARG A 101 -10.17 -9.19 45.76
CA ARG A 101 -8.96 -8.73 46.47
C ARG A 101 -7.73 -9.41 45.88
N THR A 102 -6.75 -8.59 45.53
CA THR A 102 -5.54 -8.98 44.81
C THR A 102 -4.30 -8.56 45.61
N ARG A 103 -3.33 -9.48 45.78
CA ARG A 103 -2.00 -9.15 46.32
C ARG A 103 -1.19 -8.40 45.25
N VAL A 104 -0.90 -7.14 45.51
CA VAL A 104 -0.12 -6.24 44.64
C VAL A 104 1.35 -6.28 45.05
N GLY A 105 2.25 -6.57 44.11
CA GLY A 105 3.69 -6.69 44.35
C GLY A 105 4.54 -5.55 43.80
N THR A 106 4.33 -5.16 42.54
CA THR A 106 5.02 -4.01 41.92
C THR A 106 4.00 -3.18 41.13
N VAL A 107 3.99 -1.87 41.32
CA VAL A 107 3.21 -0.91 40.50
C VAL A 107 4.19 -0.07 39.69
N GLY A 108 4.17 -0.22 38.37
CA GLY A 108 4.94 0.57 37.42
C GLY A 108 4.09 1.65 36.74
N ILE A 109 4.64 2.85 36.60
CA ILE A 109 4.07 4.02 35.93
C ILE A 109 5.02 4.42 34.80
N TYR A 110 4.54 4.51 33.57
CA TYR A 110 5.37 4.66 32.37
C TYR A 110 5.07 5.98 31.60
N SER A 111 5.97 6.39 30.70
CA SER A 111 5.74 7.49 29.76
C SER A 111 6.09 7.13 28.32
N GLY A 112 5.12 7.17 27.42
CA GLY A 112 5.26 6.81 26.01
C GLY A 112 4.27 5.73 25.55
N SER A 113 4.42 5.25 24.33
CA SER A 113 3.55 4.23 23.75
C SER A 113 4.35 3.02 23.27
N GLY A 114 4.24 1.92 24.02
CA GLY A 114 4.78 0.62 23.62
C GLY A 114 6.17 0.32 24.17
N TRP A 115 6.33 -0.89 24.68
CA TRP A 115 7.63 -1.54 24.80
C TRP A 115 8.15 -1.88 23.38
N PRO A 116 9.45 -1.70 23.07
CA PRO A 116 10.56 -1.41 23.99
C PRO A 116 10.96 0.08 24.11
N ASN A 117 10.26 1.04 23.49
CA ASN A 117 10.82 2.38 23.23
C ASN A 117 10.06 3.54 23.95
N PRO A 118 10.33 3.83 25.23
CA PRO A 118 9.74 4.96 25.95
C PRO A 118 10.40 6.30 25.55
N PHE A 119 9.60 7.30 25.19
CA PHE A 119 10.09 8.64 24.86
C PHE A 119 10.67 9.35 26.10
N ALA A 120 11.99 9.55 26.13
CA ALA A 120 12.73 10.09 27.26
C ALA A 120 12.29 11.52 27.71
N ASP A 121 11.81 12.35 26.79
CA ASP A 121 11.61 13.79 27.01
C ASP A 121 10.25 14.19 27.65
N THR A 122 9.48 13.24 28.20
CA THR A 122 8.02 13.47 28.43
C THR A 122 7.60 13.82 29.87
N VAL A 123 8.45 13.72 30.90
CA VAL A 123 7.97 13.71 32.31
C VAL A 123 8.59 14.77 33.22
N LEU A 124 7.69 15.52 33.87
CA LEU A 124 7.86 16.20 35.17
C LEU A 124 6.47 16.31 35.82
N VAL A 125 5.94 15.17 36.28
CA VAL A 125 4.59 15.01 36.88
C VAL A 125 4.75 14.41 38.28
N ASP A 126 4.22 15.08 39.30
CA ASP A 126 4.23 14.55 40.67
C ASP A 126 2.93 13.76 40.89
N PHE A 127 3.03 12.61 41.53
CA PHE A 127 1.88 11.74 41.76
C PHE A 127 2.07 10.83 42.96
N THR A 128 0.95 10.29 43.44
CA THR A 128 0.88 9.30 44.51
C THR A 128 0.08 8.10 44.03
N VAL A 129 0.60 6.89 44.22
CA VAL A 129 -0.13 5.62 44.06
C VAL A 129 -0.70 5.24 45.44
N GLU A 130 -1.97 4.89 45.50
CA GLU A 130 -2.67 4.53 46.73
C GLU A 130 -3.50 3.25 46.51
N ALA A 131 -3.64 2.43 47.55
CA ALA A 131 -4.42 1.21 47.58
C ALA A 131 -5.55 1.33 48.60
N GLN A 132 -6.75 0.88 48.25
CA GLN A 132 -7.86 0.78 49.19
C GLN A 132 -7.70 -0.49 50.02
N THR A 133 -7.53 -0.35 51.32
CA THR A 133 -7.51 -1.43 52.31
C THR A 133 -8.76 -1.35 53.19
N ASP A 134 -8.91 -2.30 54.12
CA ASP A 134 -10.00 -2.30 55.11
C ASP A 134 -9.95 -1.08 56.05
N ASP A 135 -8.75 -0.53 56.27
CA ASP A 135 -8.50 0.67 57.09
C ASP A 135 -8.59 2.00 56.30
N GLY A 136 -8.85 1.94 54.98
CA GLY A 136 -8.95 3.11 54.09
C GLY A 136 -7.90 3.14 52.99
N TRP A 137 -7.67 4.33 52.40
CA TRP A 137 -6.63 4.51 51.37
C TRP A 137 -5.24 4.57 52.03
N VAL A 138 -4.35 3.67 51.60
CA VAL A 138 -2.94 3.60 52.02
C VAL A 138 -2.04 3.95 50.84
N THR A 139 -1.06 4.83 51.04
CA THR A 139 -0.08 5.17 50.01
C THR A 139 0.86 3.99 49.72
N VAL A 140 0.88 3.56 48.46
CA VAL A 140 1.85 2.59 47.90
C VAL A 140 3.19 3.28 47.62
N GLY A 141 3.14 4.52 47.15
CA GLY A 141 4.32 5.35 46.90
C GLY A 141 4.00 6.72 46.33
N THR A 142 4.98 7.63 46.37
CA THR A 142 4.87 9.00 45.86
C THR A 142 6.15 9.35 45.12
N GLU A 143 6.04 9.97 43.94
CA GLU A 143 7.17 10.56 43.23
C GLU A 143 6.94 12.08 43.09
N VAL A 144 7.99 12.87 43.29
CA VAL A 144 7.97 14.34 43.32
C VAL A 144 9.08 14.87 42.42
N ASP A 145 8.77 15.81 41.54
CA ASP A 145 9.61 16.29 40.44
C ASP A 145 10.17 15.13 39.59
N ASN A 146 9.29 14.17 39.23
CA ASN A 146 9.65 12.97 38.48
C ASN A 146 10.20 13.26 37.08
N THR A 147 11.50 13.07 36.84
CA THR A 147 12.11 13.16 35.51
C THR A 147 12.21 11.80 34.78
N LYS A 148 11.79 10.70 35.41
CA LYS A 148 12.02 9.34 34.88
C LYS A 148 10.86 8.89 33.97
N PRO A 149 11.16 8.24 32.83
CA PRO A 149 10.13 7.69 31.95
C PRO A 149 9.48 6.41 32.50
N VAL A 150 10.07 5.80 33.53
CA VAL A 150 9.51 4.66 34.28
C VAL A 150 9.74 4.88 35.77
N VAL A 151 8.69 4.74 36.58
CA VAL A 151 8.76 4.75 38.04
C VAL A 151 8.08 3.49 38.55
N THR A 152 8.72 2.76 39.46
CA THR A 152 8.19 1.53 40.05
C THR A 152 8.17 1.60 41.58
N PHE A 153 7.09 1.16 42.19
CA PHE A 153 6.99 0.95 43.63
C PHE A 153 6.72 -0.52 43.92
N SER A 154 7.53 -1.12 44.78
CA SER A 154 7.21 -2.45 45.33
C SER A 154 6.37 -2.34 46.59
N THR A 155 5.44 -3.27 46.76
CA THR A 155 4.54 -3.38 47.90
C THR A 155 4.14 -4.85 48.09
N ASP A 156 3.30 -5.13 49.10
CA ASP A 156 2.72 -6.46 49.32
C ASP A 156 1.27 -6.34 49.82
N LEU A 157 0.58 -5.28 49.37
CA LEU A 157 -0.75 -4.91 49.83
C LEU A 157 -1.83 -5.74 49.12
N VAL A 158 -2.78 -6.25 49.89
CA VAL A 158 -3.96 -6.95 49.37
C VAL A 158 -5.14 -5.99 49.26
N THR A 159 -5.49 -5.59 48.03
CA THR A 159 -6.48 -4.53 47.73
C THR A 159 -7.45 -4.94 46.62
N ASP A 160 -8.67 -4.43 46.64
CA ASP A 160 -9.61 -4.52 45.51
C ASP A 160 -9.50 -3.30 44.56
N THR A 161 -8.81 -2.23 44.96
CA THR A 161 -8.79 -0.97 44.22
C THR A 161 -7.48 -0.21 44.43
N LEU A 162 -6.73 0.02 43.34
CA LEU A 162 -5.64 1.00 43.31
C LEU A 162 -6.17 2.33 42.74
N ARG A 163 -5.57 3.45 43.14
CA ARG A 163 -5.68 4.72 42.42
C ARG A 163 -4.34 5.41 42.30
N LEU A 164 -4.09 5.99 41.13
CA LEU A 164 -3.06 6.98 40.88
C LEU A 164 -3.68 8.37 41.03
N VAL A 165 -3.08 9.20 41.87
CA VAL A 165 -3.49 10.59 42.14
C VAL A 165 -2.40 11.53 41.62
N ILE A 166 -2.71 12.37 40.64
CA ILE A 166 -1.75 13.37 40.17
C ILE A 166 -1.78 14.58 41.10
N THR A 167 -0.64 14.85 41.73
CA THR A 167 -0.46 15.93 42.71
C THR A 167 0.14 17.19 42.07
N LYS A 168 0.80 17.08 40.91
CA LYS A 168 1.31 18.22 40.12
C LYS A 168 1.35 17.89 38.63
N LYS A 169 0.88 18.82 37.79
CA LYS A 169 0.79 18.65 36.32
C LYS A 169 2.15 18.77 35.64
N SER A 170 2.28 18.15 34.46
CA SER A 170 3.49 18.22 33.62
C SER A 170 3.83 19.66 33.25
N ARG A 171 5.10 20.06 33.45
CA ARG A 171 5.61 21.37 32.99
C ARG A 171 5.57 21.53 31.46
N HIS A 172 5.51 20.43 30.71
CA HIS A 172 5.45 20.42 29.25
C HIS A 172 4.02 20.45 28.67
N SER A 173 2.99 20.52 29.52
CA SER A 173 1.59 20.49 29.08
C SER A 173 0.80 21.62 29.71
N THR A 174 0.38 22.58 28.89
CA THR A 174 -0.47 23.69 29.33
C THR A 174 -1.89 23.27 29.72
N ASN A 175 -2.38 22.14 29.20
CA ASN A 175 -3.81 21.77 29.23
C ASN A 175 -4.14 20.30 29.63
N ALA A 176 -3.18 19.48 30.07
CA ALA A 176 -3.45 18.07 30.43
C ALA A 176 -2.35 17.44 31.31
N ALA A 177 -2.68 16.51 32.21
CA ALA A 177 -1.69 15.55 32.69
C ALA A 177 -1.62 14.37 31.70
N ARG A 178 -0.42 14.03 31.25
CA ARG A 178 -0.15 12.83 30.45
C ARG A 178 0.46 11.78 31.36
N VAL A 179 -0.22 10.66 31.54
CA VAL A 179 0.34 9.45 32.14
C VAL A 179 0.18 8.34 31.12
N TYR A 180 1.26 7.65 30.81
CA TYR A 180 1.13 6.45 30.01
C TYR A 180 1.20 5.25 30.96
N GLU A 181 0.77 4.11 30.45
CA GLU A 181 0.66 2.81 31.11
C GLU A 181 0.89 2.72 32.64
N VAL A 182 -0.15 2.33 33.37
CA VAL A 182 0.00 1.76 34.73
C VAL A 182 0.00 0.24 34.61
N VAL A 183 1.04 -0.41 35.14
CA VAL A 183 1.24 -1.86 35.11
C VAL A 183 1.33 -2.37 36.55
N VAL A 184 0.67 -3.49 36.85
CA VAL A 184 0.64 -4.07 38.20
C VAL A 184 1.08 -5.55 38.15
N ARG A 185 2.08 -5.92 38.96
CA ARG A 185 2.75 -7.23 38.95
C ARG A 185 2.82 -7.91 40.32
N ALA A 186 3.24 -9.18 40.29
CA ALA A 186 3.51 -10.05 41.42
C ALA A 186 4.63 -9.55 42.36
N PRO A 187 4.64 -9.92 43.66
CA PRO A 187 5.79 -9.70 44.52
C PRO A 187 7.00 -10.51 44.02
N GLY A 188 8.13 -9.83 43.79
CA GLY A 188 9.36 -10.45 43.29
C GLY A 188 9.60 -10.35 41.78
N GLU A 189 8.61 -9.92 41.00
CA GLU A 189 8.83 -9.51 39.61
C GLU A 189 9.32 -8.06 39.56
N GLY A 190 10.61 -7.87 39.26
CA GLY A 190 11.18 -6.57 38.92
C GLY A 190 10.76 -6.08 37.53
N PRO A 191 11.08 -4.84 37.14
CA PRO A 191 10.96 -4.41 35.75
C PRO A 191 11.88 -5.25 34.85
N PRO A 192 11.57 -5.41 33.54
CA PRO A 192 12.57 -5.88 32.59
C PRO A 192 13.79 -4.96 32.65
N THR A 193 14.98 -5.55 32.63
CA THR A 193 16.25 -4.84 32.50
C THR A 193 16.24 -3.99 31.23
N PRO A 194 16.92 -2.84 31.18
CA PRO A 194 17.23 -2.19 29.91
C PRO A 194 18.16 -3.12 29.10
N HIS A 195 17.91 -3.27 27.80
CA HIS A 195 18.72 -4.13 26.92
C HIS A 195 19.34 -3.32 25.78
N PRO A 196 20.47 -3.76 25.21
CA PRO A 196 20.98 -3.23 23.94
C PRO A 196 19.92 -3.23 22.83
N THR A 197 19.88 -2.16 22.04
CA THR A 197 19.00 -2.03 20.87
C THR A 197 19.84 -1.70 19.64
N ALA A 198 19.84 -2.61 18.67
CA ALA A 198 20.52 -2.46 17.39
C ALA A 198 19.72 -1.59 16.41
N ALA A 199 20.39 -0.85 15.54
CA ALA A 199 19.78 -0.05 14.48
C ALA A 199 20.41 -0.32 13.10
N ASP A 200 19.58 -0.38 12.05
CA ASP A 200 20.05 -0.72 10.69
C ASP A 200 21.11 0.28 10.16
N ASP A 201 22.11 -0.27 9.48
CA ASP A 201 23.20 0.47 8.84
C ASP A 201 23.07 0.49 7.32
N PHE A 202 23.52 1.60 6.73
CA PHE A 202 23.52 1.79 5.28
C PHE A 202 24.90 2.27 4.86
N ARG A 203 25.46 1.67 3.81
CA ARG A 203 26.77 2.03 3.25
C ARG A 203 26.74 1.91 1.73
N THR A 204 27.62 2.65 1.06
CA THR A 204 27.82 2.58 -0.40
C THR A 204 29.28 2.30 -0.70
N VAL A 205 29.55 1.44 -1.68
CA VAL A 205 30.91 1.14 -2.17
C VAL A 205 30.86 0.94 -3.69
N THR A 206 31.96 1.16 -4.39
CA THR A 206 32.09 0.86 -5.83
C THR A 206 32.59 -0.56 -6.02
N GLU A 207 32.16 -1.28 -7.07
CA GLU A 207 32.58 -2.66 -7.31
C GLU A 207 34.12 -2.81 -7.27
N GLY A 208 34.61 -3.90 -6.69
CA GLY A 208 36.05 -4.18 -6.62
C GLY A 208 36.91 -3.20 -5.80
N THR A 209 36.32 -2.29 -5.00
CA THR A 209 37.02 -1.63 -3.89
C THR A 209 36.62 -2.29 -2.55
N GLU A 210 37.43 -2.08 -1.49
CA GLU A 210 37.11 -2.55 -0.14
C GLU A 210 36.41 -1.42 0.63
N LEU A 211 35.27 -1.72 1.23
CA LEU A 211 34.60 -0.87 2.20
C LEU A 211 35.23 -1.12 3.58
N VAL A 212 35.63 -0.04 4.26
CA VAL A 212 36.21 -0.09 5.61
C VAL A 212 35.34 0.76 6.53
N ALA A 213 34.86 0.17 7.62
CA ALA A 213 34.14 0.86 8.68
C ALA A 213 34.93 0.69 9.98
N ASP A 214 35.67 1.73 10.37
CA ASP A 214 36.42 1.76 11.63
C ASP A 214 35.48 1.88 12.85
N ALA A 215 35.94 1.48 14.04
CA ALA A 215 35.16 1.51 15.27
C ALA A 215 34.63 2.93 15.59
N PRO A 216 33.37 3.09 16.05
CA PRO A 216 32.45 2.04 16.51
C PRO A 216 31.72 1.25 15.40
N GLY A 217 31.97 1.56 14.12
CA GLY A 217 31.41 0.82 12.98
C GLY A 217 29.89 0.76 13.00
N VAL A 218 29.31 -0.43 13.20
CA VAL A 218 27.85 -0.63 13.33
C VAL A 218 27.28 -0.19 14.68
N LEU A 219 28.11 -0.10 15.73
CA LEU A 219 27.65 0.28 17.08
C LEU A 219 27.42 1.80 17.23
N GLY A 220 27.59 2.58 16.15
CA GLY A 220 27.57 4.05 16.18
C GLY A 220 26.19 4.69 16.26
N ASN A 221 25.14 3.95 15.88
CA ASN A 221 23.72 4.33 15.89
C ASN A 221 22.89 3.49 16.88
N ASP A 222 23.54 2.59 17.61
CA ASP A 222 22.93 1.70 18.59
C ASP A 222 22.71 2.36 19.95
N SER A 223 21.82 1.77 20.76
CA SER A 223 21.55 2.18 22.14
C SER A 223 21.93 1.09 23.12
N PHE A 224 22.63 1.46 24.19
CA PHE A 224 23.10 0.55 25.24
C PHE A 224 22.71 1.06 26.63
N PRO A 225 22.38 0.17 27.58
CA PRO A 225 22.31 0.52 29.00
C PRO A 225 23.63 1.09 29.53
N ASP A 226 23.58 2.02 30.49
CA ASP A 226 24.75 2.72 31.05
C ASP A 226 25.85 1.78 31.61
N ASP A 227 25.49 0.57 32.01
CA ASP A 227 26.38 -0.46 32.58
C ASP A 227 26.83 -1.53 31.56
N VAL A 228 26.33 -1.50 30.32
CA VAL A 228 26.69 -2.45 29.26
C VAL A 228 27.74 -1.81 28.34
N THR A 229 28.87 -2.50 28.18
CA THR A 229 29.88 -2.10 27.17
C THR A 229 29.35 -2.43 25.77
N PRO A 230 29.31 -1.47 24.82
CA PRO A 230 28.92 -1.74 23.44
C PRO A 230 29.82 -2.80 22.81
N ALA A 231 29.21 -3.90 22.35
CA ALA A 231 29.91 -4.97 21.65
C ALA A 231 28.95 -5.76 20.75
N VAL A 232 29.43 -6.13 19.56
CA VAL A 232 28.71 -7.06 18.67
C VAL A 232 28.99 -8.50 19.10
N ALA A 233 27.92 -9.25 19.37
CA ALA A 233 27.97 -10.64 19.80
C ALA A 233 27.93 -11.63 18.63
N THR A 234 27.21 -11.31 17.55
CA THR A 234 26.98 -12.19 16.40
C THR A 234 26.98 -11.42 15.08
N TRP A 235 27.44 -12.06 14.00
CA TRP A 235 27.36 -11.55 12.63
C TRP A 235 26.84 -12.66 11.71
N SER A 236 26.15 -12.30 10.63
CA SER A 236 25.95 -13.18 9.46
C SER A 236 26.95 -12.85 8.35
N GLU A 237 27.17 -13.79 7.43
CA GLU A 237 27.88 -13.50 6.19
C GLU A 237 26.94 -12.82 5.16
N PRO A 238 27.48 -11.96 4.27
CA PRO A 238 26.77 -11.43 3.11
C PRO A 238 26.66 -12.47 1.98
N ALA A 239 25.86 -12.19 0.95
CA ALA A 239 25.61 -13.11 -0.16
C ALA A 239 26.53 -12.89 -1.38
N HIS A 240 27.06 -11.67 -1.55
CA HIS A 240 27.81 -11.23 -2.73
C HIS A 240 29.11 -10.51 -2.38
N GLY A 241 29.78 -10.97 -1.32
CA GLY A 241 31.08 -10.46 -0.94
C GLY A 241 31.70 -11.25 0.21
N THR A 242 32.79 -10.70 0.76
CA THR A 242 33.50 -11.26 1.91
C THR A 242 33.55 -10.24 3.03
N LEU A 243 33.27 -10.68 4.26
CA LEU A 243 33.23 -9.84 5.45
C LEU A 243 34.36 -10.23 6.41
N THR A 244 34.96 -9.24 7.06
CA THR A 244 35.79 -9.44 8.26
C THR A 244 35.33 -8.46 9.32
N THR A 245 35.13 -8.93 10.55
CA THR A 245 34.44 -8.18 11.61
C THR A 245 35.21 -8.23 12.93
N ALA A 246 34.87 -7.31 13.84
CA ALA A 246 35.37 -7.27 15.21
C ALA A 246 34.23 -6.97 16.20
N ALA A 247 34.47 -7.28 17.48
CA ALA A 247 33.49 -7.06 18.54
C ALA A 247 33.24 -5.57 18.84
N ASP A 248 34.16 -4.68 18.48
CA ASP A 248 34.03 -3.22 18.60
C ASP A 248 33.15 -2.57 17.51
N GLY A 249 32.45 -3.39 16.73
CA GLY A 249 31.57 -2.99 15.64
C GLY A 249 32.28 -2.68 14.33
N SER A 250 33.62 -2.64 14.29
CA SER A 250 34.36 -2.40 13.06
C SER A 250 34.27 -3.58 12.09
N PHE A 251 34.26 -3.28 10.79
CA PHE A 251 34.23 -4.29 9.73
C PHE A 251 34.93 -3.84 8.44
N ARG A 252 35.30 -4.82 7.62
CA ARG A 252 35.69 -4.64 6.23
C ARG A 252 34.83 -5.53 5.37
N TYR A 253 34.28 -4.97 4.30
CA TYR A 253 33.48 -5.68 3.31
C TYR A 253 34.09 -5.50 1.93
N ARG A 254 34.22 -6.60 1.19
CA ARG A 254 34.70 -6.59 -0.18
C ARG A 254 33.69 -7.29 -1.09
N PRO A 255 33.05 -6.57 -2.04
CA PRO A 255 32.13 -7.18 -3.00
C PRO A 255 32.80 -8.24 -3.85
N ASP A 256 32.00 -9.21 -4.29
CA ASP A 256 32.38 -10.14 -5.33
C ASP A 256 32.71 -9.43 -6.65
N ARG A 257 33.58 -10.05 -7.44
CA ARG A 257 34.13 -9.42 -8.64
C ARG A 257 33.03 -9.24 -9.70
N GLY A 258 32.69 -7.97 -9.97
CA GLY A 258 31.69 -7.59 -10.98
C GLY A 258 30.25 -7.67 -10.46
N TYR A 259 30.06 -7.79 -9.15
CA TYR A 259 28.75 -7.62 -8.53
C TYR A 259 28.40 -6.13 -8.44
N VAL A 260 27.17 -5.80 -8.84
CA VAL A 260 26.54 -4.48 -8.75
C VAL A 260 25.10 -4.71 -8.30
N GLY A 261 24.69 -4.07 -7.21
CA GLY A 261 23.43 -4.37 -6.52
C GLY A 261 23.50 -4.06 -5.03
N VAL A 262 22.55 -4.58 -4.27
CA VAL A 262 22.45 -4.47 -2.81
C VAL A 262 22.76 -5.81 -2.17
N ASP A 263 23.80 -5.82 -1.34
CA ASP A 263 24.16 -6.95 -0.49
C ASP A 263 23.81 -6.63 0.97
N THR A 264 23.50 -7.65 1.77
CA THR A 264 23.03 -7.47 3.14
C THR A 264 23.59 -8.53 4.08
N PHE A 265 23.94 -8.11 5.29
CA PHE A 265 24.29 -9.00 6.40
C PHE A 265 23.71 -8.45 7.70
N THR A 266 23.55 -9.31 8.72
CA THR A 266 23.01 -8.90 10.02
C THR A 266 24.08 -8.94 11.10
N TYR A 267 23.87 -8.15 12.15
CA TYR A 267 24.65 -8.21 13.37
C TYR A 267 23.73 -8.19 14.59
N GLY A 268 24.21 -8.73 15.71
CA GLY A 268 23.44 -8.81 16.96
C GLY A 268 24.23 -8.31 18.16
N VAL A 269 23.57 -7.55 19.01
CA VAL A 269 24.07 -7.00 20.29
C VAL A 269 23.25 -7.56 21.46
N GLY A 270 23.84 -7.62 22.65
CA GLY A 270 23.26 -8.31 23.81
C GLY A 270 23.55 -9.82 23.85
N ASP A 271 22.95 -10.51 24.81
CA ASP A 271 23.18 -11.94 25.07
C ASP A 271 22.16 -12.87 24.38
N ASP A 272 22.22 -14.17 24.63
CA ASP A 272 21.31 -15.16 24.00
C ASP A 272 19.85 -15.05 24.46
N SER A 273 19.59 -14.43 25.61
CA SER A 273 18.23 -14.20 26.14
C SER A 273 17.61 -12.93 25.59
N GLU A 274 18.41 -11.89 25.36
CA GLU A 274 17.97 -10.51 25.12
C GLU A 274 18.64 -9.88 23.88
N ARG A 275 18.92 -10.69 22.85
CA ARG A 275 19.57 -10.25 21.60
C ARG A 275 18.69 -9.28 20.80
N SER A 276 19.26 -8.12 20.48
CA SER A 276 18.75 -7.24 19.43
C SER A 276 19.56 -7.43 18.16
N THR A 277 18.90 -7.52 17.00
CA THR A 277 19.53 -7.75 15.69
C THR A 277 19.16 -6.62 14.74
N ALA A 278 20.14 -6.12 13.98
CA ALA A 278 19.93 -5.15 12.91
C ALA A 278 20.62 -5.58 11.60
N THR A 279 20.26 -4.92 10.50
CA THR A 279 20.74 -5.23 9.15
C THR A 279 21.71 -4.15 8.68
N VAL A 280 22.89 -4.57 8.19
CA VAL A 280 23.78 -3.73 7.38
C VAL A 280 23.43 -3.93 5.91
N THR A 281 23.09 -2.84 5.24
CA THR A 281 22.79 -2.80 3.80
C THR A 281 23.92 -2.11 3.06
N VAL A 282 24.53 -2.79 2.09
CA VAL A 282 25.62 -2.24 1.26
C VAL A 282 25.17 -2.13 -0.19
N THR A 283 25.04 -0.89 -0.68
CA THR A 283 24.85 -0.63 -2.11
C THR A 283 26.20 -0.66 -2.83
N VAL A 284 26.39 -1.65 -3.71
CA VAL A 284 27.57 -1.79 -4.57
C VAL A 284 27.26 -1.15 -5.93
N THR A 285 27.90 -0.02 -6.22
CA THR A 285 27.75 0.73 -7.47
C THR A 285 28.72 0.25 -8.55
N ALA A 286 28.29 0.29 -9.81
CA ALA A 286 29.17 0.03 -10.94
C ALA A 286 30.33 1.04 -10.97
N LYS A 287 31.51 0.61 -11.46
CA LYS A 287 32.55 1.57 -11.84
C LYS A 287 32.05 2.46 -12.96
N PRO A 288 32.40 3.76 -12.97
CA PRO A 288 32.20 4.61 -14.13
C PRO A 288 32.80 3.94 -15.37
N ASP A 289 32.03 3.82 -16.44
CA ASP A 289 32.54 3.35 -17.71
C ASP A 289 33.42 4.43 -18.33
N GLU A 290 34.73 4.33 -18.10
CA GLU A 290 35.69 5.26 -18.67
C GLU A 290 35.74 5.17 -20.20
N SER A 291 35.31 4.07 -20.82
CA SER A 291 35.48 3.86 -22.27
C SER A 291 34.73 4.88 -23.11
N GLY A 292 33.61 5.40 -22.59
CA GLY A 292 32.78 6.41 -23.21
C GLY A 292 31.95 5.88 -24.39
N PRO A 293 30.97 6.65 -24.87
CA PRO A 293 30.11 6.21 -25.98
C PRO A 293 30.89 6.14 -27.31
N ASP A 294 30.60 5.13 -28.12
CA ASP A 294 31.21 4.94 -29.44
C ASP A 294 30.84 6.05 -30.45
N GLU A 295 29.64 6.63 -30.31
CA GLU A 295 29.07 7.61 -31.24
C GLU A 295 28.35 8.75 -30.51
N LEU A 296 28.27 9.92 -31.17
CA LEU A 296 27.56 11.08 -30.66
C LEU A 296 26.05 10.82 -30.67
N ARG A 297 25.39 10.96 -29.51
CA ARG A 297 23.94 10.77 -29.38
C ARG A 297 23.31 11.94 -28.63
N ILE A 298 22.04 12.19 -28.91
CA ILE A 298 21.18 13.07 -28.13
C ILE A 298 19.89 12.32 -27.77
N SER A 299 19.42 12.48 -26.53
CA SER A 299 18.22 11.80 -26.02
C SER A 299 17.44 12.71 -25.06
N ALA A 300 16.11 12.65 -25.12
CA ALA A 300 15.27 13.22 -24.07
C ALA A 300 15.36 12.33 -22.82
N ILE A 301 15.54 12.96 -21.65
CA ILE A 301 15.67 12.26 -20.36
C ILE A 301 14.61 12.69 -19.34
N SER A 302 13.87 13.79 -19.55
CA SER A 302 12.67 14.10 -18.74
C SER A 302 11.46 13.24 -19.10
N GLY A 303 11.35 12.82 -20.36
CA GLY A 303 10.22 12.02 -20.80
C GLY A 303 10.42 11.41 -22.19
N ARG A 304 9.30 11.02 -22.80
CA ARG A 304 9.31 10.55 -24.19
C ARG A 304 9.35 11.74 -25.13
N ALA A 305 10.28 11.70 -26.10
CA ALA A 305 10.41 12.73 -27.12
C ALA A 305 9.11 13.01 -27.91
N ASP A 306 8.22 12.03 -28.07
CA ASP A 306 6.94 12.18 -28.78
C ASP A 306 5.76 12.65 -27.90
N MET A 307 6.02 13.08 -26.66
CA MET A 307 5.03 13.41 -25.63
C MET A 307 5.53 14.51 -24.66
N VAL A 308 6.39 15.41 -25.13
CA VAL A 308 6.97 16.48 -24.32
C VAL A 308 5.89 17.49 -23.92
N THR A 309 5.96 18.07 -22.72
CA THR A 309 5.00 19.10 -22.28
C THR A 309 5.65 20.38 -21.77
N GLY A 310 4.86 21.45 -21.61
CA GLY A 310 5.33 22.68 -20.94
C GLY A 310 6.12 23.67 -21.79
N GLY A 311 6.66 23.26 -22.94
CA GLY A 311 7.52 24.10 -23.78
C GLY A 311 9.01 23.94 -23.49
N ASP A 312 9.39 22.96 -22.67
CA ASP A 312 10.76 22.59 -22.35
C ASP A 312 10.98 21.08 -22.30
N SER A 313 12.23 20.63 -22.29
CA SER A 313 12.61 19.22 -22.09
C SER A 313 14.06 19.11 -21.63
N LEU A 314 14.33 18.22 -20.68
CA LEU A 314 15.70 17.91 -20.28
C LEU A 314 16.33 16.92 -21.26
N LEU A 315 17.41 17.33 -21.93
CA LEU A 315 18.12 16.52 -22.90
C LEU A 315 19.51 16.12 -22.40
N ARG A 316 19.93 14.91 -22.75
CA ARG A 316 21.30 14.39 -22.60
C ARG A 316 22.00 14.31 -23.95
N ILE A 317 23.27 14.69 -24.00
CA ILE A 317 24.19 14.44 -25.11
C ILE A 317 25.31 13.50 -24.63
N ASP A 318 25.43 12.34 -25.26
CA ASP A 318 26.50 11.38 -25.00
C ASP A 318 27.69 11.71 -25.94
N LEU A 319 28.84 12.11 -25.39
CA LEU A 319 30.03 12.57 -26.14
C LEU A 319 31.11 11.47 -26.28
N PRO A 320 31.46 11.06 -27.51
CA PRO A 320 32.61 10.18 -27.72
C PRO A 320 33.91 10.84 -27.30
N ARG A 321 34.86 10.03 -26.79
CA ARG A 321 36.21 10.48 -26.40
C ARG A 321 36.95 11.31 -27.48
N ALA A 322 36.59 11.15 -28.76
CA ALA A 322 37.18 11.88 -29.88
C ALA A 322 36.54 13.25 -30.18
N VAL A 323 35.46 13.62 -29.48
CA VAL A 323 34.71 14.87 -29.67
C VAL A 323 34.99 15.84 -28.51
N PRO A 324 35.74 16.94 -28.73
CA PRO A 324 35.96 17.95 -27.70
C PRO A 324 34.68 18.79 -27.49
N ARG A 325 34.37 19.12 -26.23
CA ARG A 325 33.19 19.93 -25.86
C ARG A 325 33.20 21.30 -26.54
N GLU A 326 34.38 21.89 -26.69
CA GLU A 326 34.58 23.22 -27.29
C GLU A 326 34.26 23.26 -28.79
N GLY A 327 34.22 22.10 -29.45
CA GLY A 327 33.85 21.97 -30.85
C GLY A 327 32.35 21.74 -31.10
N LEU A 328 31.54 21.67 -30.04
CA LEU A 328 30.13 21.27 -30.12
C LEU A 328 29.20 22.48 -30.32
N GLN A 329 28.20 22.32 -31.17
CA GLN A 329 27.13 23.30 -31.39
C GLN A 329 25.77 22.58 -31.36
N VAL A 330 24.83 23.08 -30.55
CA VAL A 330 23.45 22.59 -30.48
C VAL A 330 22.50 23.67 -31.00
N THR A 331 21.57 23.32 -31.88
CA THR A 331 20.53 24.26 -32.35
C THR A 331 19.12 23.68 -32.20
N LEU A 332 18.18 24.54 -31.81
CA LEU A 332 16.73 24.29 -31.86
C LEU A 332 16.18 24.84 -33.17
N ASN A 333 15.50 23.97 -33.93
CA ASN A 333 14.86 24.26 -35.21
C ASN A 333 15.80 24.90 -36.26
N GLY A 334 17.12 24.74 -36.10
CA GLY A 334 18.15 25.38 -36.93
C GLY A 334 18.33 26.89 -36.70
N GLU A 335 17.59 27.50 -35.76
CA GLU A 335 17.51 28.96 -35.57
C GLU A 335 18.09 29.44 -34.24
N THR A 336 17.82 28.74 -33.13
CA THR A 336 18.25 29.14 -31.78
C THR A 336 19.44 28.31 -31.32
N ASP A 337 20.53 28.97 -30.92
CA ASP A 337 21.70 28.33 -30.32
C ASP A 337 21.40 27.90 -28.87
N LEU A 338 21.41 26.58 -28.63
CA LEU A 338 21.20 25.96 -27.33
C LEU A 338 22.51 25.58 -26.64
N THR A 339 23.67 25.72 -27.30
CA THR A 339 24.97 25.27 -26.77
C THR A 339 25.25 25.74 -25.34
N PRO A 340 24.92 27.00 -24.93
CA PRO A 340 25.12 27.46 -23.55
C PRO A 340 24.27 26.75 -22.49
N ALA A 341 23.17 26.09 -22.86
CA ALA A 341 22.31 25.36 -21.93
C ALA A 341 22.92 24.02 -21.46
N PHE A 342 23.89 23.47 -22.21
CA PHE A 342 24.47 22.17 -21.93
C PHE A 342 25.70 22.24 -21.01
N GLN A 343 25.57 21.62 -19.84
CA GLN A 343 26.58 21.51 -18.80
C GLN A 343 27.08 20.08 -18.68
N THR A 344 28.21 19.86 -18.00
CA THR A 344 28.70 18.49 -17.74
C THR A 344 27.68 17.74 -16.89
N GLY A 345 27.24 16.57 -17.35
CA GLY A 345 26.34 15.68 -16.62
C GLY A 345 27.04 14.92 -15.49
N PRO A 346 26.30 14.09 -14.73
CA PRO A 346 26.88 13.21 -13.72
C PRO A 346 27.71 12.07 -14.31
N GLY A 347 27.47 11.66 -15.57
CA GLY A 347 28.20 10.60 -16.27
C GLY A 347 29.52 11.06 -16.91
N THR A 348 30.41 10.10 -17.19
CA THR A 348 31.67 10.36 -17.89
C THR A 348 31.40 10.57 -19.38
N GLY A 349 31.79 11.73 -19.91
CA GLY A 349 31.52 12.09 -21.31
C GLY A 349 30.06 12.51 -21.58
N GLU A 350 29.31 12.89 -20.55
CA GLU A 350 27.92 13.31 -20.66
C GLU A 350 27.78 14.84 -20.62
N LEU A 351 26.89 15.42 -21.43
CA LEU A 351 26.31 16.75 -21.19
C LEU A 351 24.81 16.64 -20.93
N VAL A 352 24.31 17.47 -20.02
CA VAL A 352 22.87 17.63 -19.72
C VAL A 352 22.49 19.09 -19.90
N GLY A 353 21.35 19.36 -20.52
CA GLY A 353 20.83 20.72 -20.74
C GLY A 353 19.32 20.76 -20.79
N LEU A 354 18.72 21.73 -20.08
CA LEU A 354 17.30 22.03 -20.18
C LEU A 354 17.07 22.87 -21.44
N VAL A 355 16.42 22.30 -22.44
CA VAL A 355 16.01 23.00 -23.65
C VAL A 355 14.66 23.65 -23.39
N THR A 356 14.54 24.94 -23.63
CA THR A 356 13.30 25.71 -23.44
C THR A 356 12.89 26.43 -24.72
N GLY A 357 11.64 26.89 -24.80
CA GLY A 357 11.11 27.60 -25.97
C GLY A 357 10.66 26.66 -27.10
N LEU A 358 10.34 25.41 -26.77
CA LEU A 358 9.67 24.49 -27.69
C LEU A 358 8.28 25.04 -28.02
N ARG A 359 7.94 25.09 -29.31
CA ARG A 359 6.58 25.41 -29.78
C ARG A 359 5.72 24.16 -29.77
N ASP A 360 4.41 24.29 -29.58
CA ASP A 360 3.47 23.16 -29.72
C ASP A 360 3.63 22.45 -31.07
N GLY A 361 3.62 21.11 -31.04
CA GLY A 361 3.94 20.25 -32.17
C GLY A 361 5.45 19.94 -32.31
N GLU A 362 5.88 19.67 -33.54
CA GLU A 362 7.24 19.16 -33.81
C GLU A 362 8.31 20.25 -33.68
N ASN A 363 9.40 19.88 -33.00
CA ASN A 363 10.65 20.64 -32.85
C ASN A 363 11.82 19.70 -33.16
N THR A 364 12.89 20.22 -33.76
CA THR A 364 14.13 19.47 -33.97
C THR A 364 15.25 20.07 -33.13
N VAL A 365 15.99 19.24 -32.40
CA VAL A 365 17.27 19.63 -31.78
C VAL A 365 18.40 18.89 -32.49
N GLU A 366 19.28 19.63 -33.15
CA GLU A 366 20.47 19.10 -33.85
C GLU A 366 21.74 19.43 -33.06
N VAL A 367 22.58 18.42 -32.84
CA VAL A 367 23.93 18.52 -32.28
C VAL A 367 24.92 18.27 -33.41
N THR A 368 25.85 19.20 -33.61
CA THR A 368 26.98 19.03 -34.54
C THR A 368 28.30 19.24 -33.80
N ALA A 369 29.37 18.58 -34.23
CA ALA A 369 30.68 18.77 -33.63
C ALA A 369 31.80 18.95 -34.66
N GLN A 370 32.68 19.93 -34.40
CA GLN A 370 33.88 20.22 -35.17
C GLN A 370 35.02 19.25 -34.82
N ALA A 371 34.82 17.98 -35.17
CA ALA A 371 35.77 16.89 -35.04
C ALA A 371 36.01 16.20 -36.41
N PRO A 372 37.03 15.34 -36.56
CA PRO A 372 37.16 14.47 -37.74
C PRO A 372 35.85 13.73 -38.03
N ASN A 373 35.50 13.60 -39.31
CA ASN A 373 34.22 13.08 -39.81
C ASN A 373 32.95 13.91 -39.48
N ARG A 374 33.06 15.03 -38.75
CA ARG A 374 31.94 15.94 -38.41
C ARG A 374 30.72 15.19 -37.85
N PRO A 375 30.84 14.49 -36.71
CA PRO A 375 29.73 13.75 -36.14
C PRO A 375 28.56 14.68 -35.83
N ARG A 376 27.35 14.15 -36.04
CA ARG A 376 26.09 14.84 -35.80
C ARG A 376 25.07 13.89 -35.18
N ALA A 377 24.18 14.42 -34.36
CA ALA A 377 23.04 13.71 -33.79
C ALA A 377 21.80 14.63 -33.83
N GLU A 378 20.61 14.06 -33.92
CA GLU A 378 19.37 14.81 -34.04
C GLU A 378 18.27 14.11 -33.23
N ILE A 379 17.39 14.89 -32.60
CA ILE A 379 16.15 14.38 -31.99
C ILE A 379 14.97 15.28 -32.36
N THR A 380 13.84 14.66 -32.72
CA THR A 380 12.56 15.34 -32.88
C THR A 380 11.77 15.25 -31.58
N LEU A 381 11.37 16.40 -31.04
CA LEU A 381 10.51 16.54 -29.87
C LEU A 381 9.11 16.98 -30.31
N VAL A 382 8.06 16.37 -29.78
CA VAL A 382 6.67 16.79 -30.01
C VAL A 382 6.17 17.40 -28.70
N ASN A 383 6.04 18.73 -28.67
CA ASN A 383 5.60 19.48 -27.50
C ASN A 383 4.07 19.62 -27.45
N HIS A 384 3.53 19.53 -26.24
CA HIS A 384 2.13 19.73 -25.90
C HIS A 384 1.99 20.81 -24.80
N PRO A 385 0.80 21.43 -24.64
CA PRO A 385 0.57 22.41 -23.59
C PRO A 385 0.75 21.83 -22.17
N ALA A 386 1.25 22.63 -21.23
CA ALA A 386 1.46 22.26 -19.82
C ALA A 386 0.19 21.71 -19.11
N GLN A 387 -0.98 22.14 -19.58
CA GLN A 387 -2.28 21.70 -19.08
C GLN A 387 -2.85 20.47 -19.79
N GLY A 388 -2.13 19.87 -20.75
CA GLY A 388 -2.64 18.77 -21.57
C GLY A 388 -3.66 19.20 -22.65
N PRO A 389 -4.27 18.24 -23.36
CA PRO A 389 -4.01 16.80 -23.29
C PRO A 389 -2.85 16.39 -24.21
N VAL A 390 -2.27 15.22 -23.93
CA VAL A 390 -1.18 14.60 -24.72
C VAL A 390 -1.68 13.36 -25.47
N PHE A 391 -2.38 12.48 -24.74
CA PHE A 391 -2.92 11.21 -25.22
C PHE A 391 -4.25 10.80 -24.55
N SER A 392 -4.76 11.53 -23.55
CA SER A 392 -6.06 11.29 -22.89
C SER A 392 -7.30 11.69 -23.72
N GLY A 393 -7.08 12.37 -24.84
CA GLY A 393 -8.13 12.95 -25.67
C GLY A 393 -8.65 14.29 -25.13
N PRO A 394 -9.74 14.84 -25.70
CA PRO A 394 -10.28 16.14 -25.31
C PRO A 394 -10.58 16.24 -23.81
N HIS A 395 -10.22 17.38 -23.20
CA HIS A 395 -10.51 17.63 -21.79
C HIS A 395 -11.99 17.51 -21.45
N GLU A 396 -12.25 16.88 -20.31
CA GLU A 396 -13.59 16.77 -19.73
C GLU A 396 -14.20 18.15 -19.43
N GLN A 397 -15.51 18.29 -19.67
CA GLN A 397 -16.29 19.51 -19.47
C GLN A 397 -17.69 19.18 -18.92
N PRO A 398 -18.25 19.97 -17.98
CA PRO A 398 -17.59 21.08 -17.25
C PRO A 398 -16.46 20.57 -16.36
N PHE A 399 -15.61 21.45 -15.83
CA PHE A 399 -14.52 21.00 -14.95
C PHE A 399 -14.30 22.00 -13.82
N ALA A 400 -14.36 21.53 -12.58
CA ALA A 400 -14.22 22.35 -11.39
C ALA A 400 -12.76 22.38 -10.90
N CYS A 401 -12.18 23.58 -10.85
CA CYS A 401 -10.89 23.79 -10.20
C CYS A 401 -11.07 23.89 -8.67
N GLU A 402 -10.38 23.05 -7.92
CA GLU A 402 -10.49 22.95 -6.45
C GLU A 402 -9.25 23.51 -5.73
N THR A 403 -8.40 24.29 -6.42
CA THR A 403 -7.20 24.94 -5.85
C THR A 403 -7.52 25.79 -4.62
N ALA A 404 -8.67 26.47 -4.62
CA ALA A 404 -9.15 27.26 -3.48
C ALA A 404 -9.46 26.40 -2.25
N ALA A 405 -9.83 25.13 -2.46
CA ALA A 405 -10.03 24.14 -1.41
C ALA A 405 -8.74 23.38 -1.06
N PHE A 406 -7.74 23.34 -1.95
CA PHE A 406 -6.51 22.58 -1.75
C PHE A 406 -5.73 23.07 -0.51
N ALA A 407 -5.59 22.21 0.50
CA ALA A 407 -4.89 22.52 1.75
C ALA A 407 -3.41 22.13 1.65
N ILE A 408 -2.51 22.98 2.16
CA ILE A 408 -1.06 22.77 2.03
C ILE A 408 -0.55 21.92 3.22
N PRO A 409 -0.03 20.70 2.99
CA PRO A 409 0.46 19.84 4.07
C PRO A 409 1.58 20.51 4.87
N VAL A 410 1.59 20.33 6.20
CA VAL A 410 2.53 20.88 7.19
C VAL A 410 2.56 22.41 7.31
N ILE A 411 2.64 23.14 6.20
CA ILE A 411 2.73 24.60 6.12
C ILE A 411 1.43 25.28 6.56
N GLY A 412 0.29 24.64 6.28
CA GLY A 412 -1.04 25.18 6.54
C GLY A 412 -1.49 26.23 5.52
N GLY A 413 -2.78 26.61 5.61
CA GLY A 413 -3.44 27.46 4.62
C GLY A 413 -3.91 26.67 3.40
N ARG A 414 -4.32 27.41 2.35
CA ARG A 414 -4.78 26.88 1.07
C ARG A 414 -4.08 27.57 -0.10
N LEU A 415 -4.10 26.99 -1.29
CA LEU A 415 -3.45 27.58 -2.48
C LEU A 415 -4.17 28.84 -2.97
N GLY A 416 -5.49 28.88 -2.88
CA GLY A 416 -6.32 30.02 -3.33
C GLY A 416 -6.94 29.78 -4.70
N GLU A 417 -7.67 30.78 -5.21
CA GLU A 417 -8.35 30.70 -6.50
C GLU A 417 -7.39 30.37 -7.65
N PRO A 418 -7.83 29.60 -8.66
CA PRO A 418 -6.98 29.24 -9.80
C PRO A 418 -6.66 30.49 -10.63
N LEU A 419 -5.50 30.49 -11.30
CA LEU A 419 -5.11 31.60 -12.16
C LEU A 419 -5.92 31.65 -13.48
N ASP A 420 -6.44 30.49 -13.92
CA ASP A 420 -7.22 30.34 -15.14
C ASP A 420 -8.21 29.15 -15.11
N ALA A 421 -8.94 28.93 -16.21
CA ALA A 421 -9.87 27.81 -16.37
C ALA A 421 -9.21 26.42 -16.55
N ASN A 422 -7.88 26.38 -16.67
CA ASN A 422 -7.07 25.17 -16.68
C ASN A 422 -6.56 24.82 -15.28
N CYS A 423 -7.06 25.49 -14.23
CA CYS A 423 -6.72 25.23 -12.83
C CYS A 423 -5.23 25.47 -12.51
N THR A 424 -4.55 26.30 -13.29
CA THR A 424 -3.13 26.62 -13.04
C THR A 424 -2.95 27.40 -11.74
N ILE A 425 -1.78 27.22 -11.12
CA ILE A 425 -1.38 27.93 -9.90
C ILE A 425 -0.03 28.61 -10.11
N ALA A 426 0.32 29.55 -9.24
CA ALA A 426 1.67 30.09 -9.22
C ALA A 426 2.63 29.02 -8.62
N PRO A 427 3.74 28.68 -9.30
CA PRO A 427 4.80 27.84 -8.76
C PRO A 427 5.24 28.32 -7.38
N ARG A 428 5.29 27.40 -6.41
CA ARG A 428 5.69 27.72 -5.03
C ARG A 428 6.65 26.69 -4.46
N VAL A 429 7.48 27.18 -3.53
CA VAL A 429 8.46 26.40 -2.79
C VAL A 429 8.26 26.70 -1.31
N ASP A 430 8.03 25.66 -0.53
CA ASP A 430 7.97 25.73 0.92
C ASP A 430 9.04 24.83 1.54
N TYR A 431 9.46 25.18 2.76
CA TYR A 431 10.32 24.34 3.57
C TYR A 431 9.67 24.03 4.91
N PHE A 432 9.87 22.81 5.38
CA PHE A 432 9.56 22.37 6.72
C PHE A 432 10.63 21.39 7.19
N TYR A 433 10.65 21.08 8.48
CA TYR A 433 11.61 20.16 9.06
C TYR A 433 10.94 19.24 10.08
N ARG A 434 11.58 18.11 10.33
CA ARG A 434 11.19 17.20 11.41
C ARG A 434 11.95 17.56 12.68
N THR A 435 11.24 17.56 13.81
CA THR A 435 11.83 17.81 15.12
C THR A 435 12.40 16.53 15.72
N THR A 436 13.32 16.65 16.68
CA THR A 436 13.79 15.53 17.53
C THR A 436 12.64 14.84 18.27
N ALA A 437 11.54 15.56 18.53
CA ALA A 437 10.30 15.02 19.10
C ALA A 437 9.33 14.40 18.05
N GLY A 438 9.79 14.12 16.83
CA GLY A 438 9.00 13.42 15.79
C GLY A 438 7.86 14.23 15.16
N ALA A 439 7.83 15.55 15.32
CA ALA A 439 6.80 16.40 14.73
C ALA A 439 7.31 17.16 13.50
N TYR A 440 6.45 17.41 12.52
CA TYR A 440 6.78 18.38 11.46
C TYR A 440 6.51 19.81 11.90
N LYS A 441 7.43 20.73 11.58
CA LYS A 441 7.30 22.17 11.79
C LYS A 441 7.68 22.95 10.53
N LYS A 442 6.96 24.02 10.23
CA LYS A 442 7.32 24.97 9.17
C LYS A 442 8.72 25.55 9.42
N TRP A 443 9.54 25.63 8.37
CA TRP A 443 10.87 26.22 8.43
C TRP A 443 10.80 27.73 8.75
N PRO A 444 11.66 28.28 9.62
CA PRO A 444 11.61 29.70 9.94
C PRO A 444 11.89 30.58 8.72
N ALA A 445 11.04 31.58 8.48
CA ALA A 445 11.20 32.48 7.34
C ALA A 445 12.51 33.29 7.48
N GLY A 446 13.35 33.24 6.44
CA GLY A 446 14.65 33.94 6.45
C GLY A 446 15.67 33.37 7.46
N ALA A 447 15.55 32.10 7.84
CA ALA A 447 16.51 31.45 8.72
C ALA A 447 17.95 31.58 8.21
N THR A 448 18.87 31.90 9.11
CA THR A 448 20.33 31.90 8.88
C THR A 448 21.07 30.89 9.78
N ALA A 449 20.32 30.18 10.62
CA ALA A 449 20.80 29.15 11.53
C ALA A 449 19.72 28.06 11.67
N TYR A 450 20.14 26.86 12.07
CA TYR A 450 19.25 25.71 12.23
C TYR A 450 18.37 25.83 13.49
N PRO A 451 17.11 25.36 13.45
CA PRO A 451 16.31 25.15 14.66
C PRO A 451 17.02 24.24 15.67
N ALA A 452 16.94 24.57 16.96
CA ALA A 452 17.62 23.82 18.01
C ALA A 452 17.08 22.39 18.21
N ASP A 453 15.84 22.15 17.79
CA ASP A 453 15.16 20.85 17.83
C ASP A 453 15.11 20.16 16.46
N LEU A 454 15.96 20.55 15.50
CA LEU A 454 16.04 19.90 14.18
C LEU A 454 16.57 18.46 14.27
N ALA A 455 15.81 17.50 13.76
CA ALA A 455 16.25 16.11 13.63
C ALA A 455 17.21 15.90 12.45
N THR A 456 17.96 14.81 12.54
CA THR A 456 18.78 14.25 11.45
C THR A 456 18.26 12.86 11.06
N THR A 457 18.75 12.34 9.94
CA THR A 457 18.43 11.01 9.42
C THR A 457 19.60 10.46 8.61
N THR A 458 19.55 9.18 8.24
CA THR A 458 20.55 8.53 7.38
C THR A 458 19.82 7.91 6.19
N THR A 459 20.19 8.31 4.98
CA THR A 459 19.55 7.84 3.75
C THR A 459 19.83 6.36 3.49
N SER A 460 19.12 5.72 2.56
CA SER A 460 19.38 4.33 2.14
C SER A 460 20.77 4.09 1.53
N LEU A 461 21.52 5.16 1.21
CA LEU A 461 22.91 5.10 0.74
C LEU A 461 23.95 5.29 1.87
N GLY A 462 23.52 5.51 3.11
CA GLY A 462 24.41 5.76 4.25
C GLY A 462 24.83 7.22 4.44
N VAL A 463 24.17 8.16 3.75
CA VAL A 463 24.51 9.59 3.85
C VAL A 463 23.76 10.21 5.03
N PRO A 464 24.45 10.79 6.03
CA PRO A 464 23.80 11.53 7.09
C PRO A 464 23.26 12.86 6.56
N ALA A 465 21.98 13.13 6.80
CA ALA A 465 21.29 14.33 6.33
C ALA A 465 20.52 15.00 7.47
N LYS A 466 20.27 16.31 7.33
CA LYS A 466 19.30 17.00 8.19
C LYS A 466 17.90 16.71 7.67
N PHE A 467 16.94 16.51 8.57
CA PHE A 467 15.55 16.27 8.16
C PHE A 467 14.84 17.59 7.83
N ILE A 468 15.36 18.30 6.83
CA ILE A 468 14.77 19.50 6.23
C ILE A 468 14.19 19.07 4.88
N VAL A 469 12.89 19.27 4.73
CA VAL A 469 12.13 18.89 3.53
C VAL A 469 11.87 20.15 2.72
N ARG A 470 12.35 20.15 1.47
CA ARG A 470 11.87 21.04 0.42
C ARG A 470 10.59 20.45 -0.15
N MET A 471 9.53 21.24 -0.26
CA MET A 471 8.31 20.86 -0.97
C MET A 471 7.99 21.90 -2.03
N GLU A 472 7.86 21.45 -3.28
CA GLU A 472 7.36 22.25 -4.38
C GLU A 472 5.87 21.96 -4.58
N THR A 473 5.13 22.96 -5.06
CA THR A 473 3.74 22.80 -5.48
C THR A 473 3.50 23.63 -6.72
N ASP A 474 2.92 23.00 -7.74
CA ASP A 474 2.81 23.53 -9.09
C ASP A 474 1.56 22.99 -9.81
N SER A 475 1.41 23.25 -11.11
CA SER A 475 0.32 22.69 -11.92
C SER A 475 0.81 22.02 -13.21
N ALA A 476 0.31 20.82 -13.48
CA ALA A 476 0.46 20.10 -14.74
C ALA A 476 -0.83 19.30 -15.03
N ASN A 477 -1.21 19.16 -16.30
CA ASN A 477 -2.45 18.49 -16.73
C ASN A 477 -3.74 18.95 -16.01
N ARG A 478 -3.87 20.26 -15.72
CA ARG A 478 -4.97 20.84 -14.90
C ARG A 478 -5.07 20.30 -13.45
N ALA A 479 -4.04 19.59 -12.99
CA ALA A 479 -3.89 19.09 -11.63
C ALA A 479 -3.01 20.02 -10.80
N VAL A 480 -3.13 19.94 -9.48
CA VAL A 480 -2.09 20.40 -8.56
C VAL A 480 -1.07 19.28 -8.39
N VAL A 481 0.19 19.58 -8.73
CA VAL A 481 1.34 18.70 -8.53
C VAL A 481 2.03 19.10 -7.23
N GLN A 482 2.46 18.12 -6.44
CA GLN A 482 3.36 18.33 -5.32
C GLN A 482 4.55 17.39 -5.41
N MET A 483 5.73 17.92 -5.06
CA MET A 483 6.99 17.18 -5.08
C MET A 483 7.77 17.53 -3.82
N SER A 484 8.50 16.59 -3.23
CA SER A 484 9.34 16.86 -2.06
C SER A 484 10.59 16.00 -2.01
N MET A 485 11.61 16.50 -1.31
CA MET A 485 12.88 15.81 -1.06
C MET A 485 13.60 16.42 0.14
N LEU A 486 14.59 15.71 0.69
CA LEU A 486 15.52 16.30 1.65
C LEU A 486 16.47 17.28 0.95
N HIS A 487 16.63 18.47 1.52
CA HIS A 487 17.53 19.52 1.02
C HIS A 487 17.85 20.51 2.16
N ASP A 488 19.12 20.85 2.34
CA ASP A 488 19.56 21.82 3.34
C ASP A 488 19.76 23.22 2.71
N PRO A 489 18.79 24.15 2.82
CA PRO A 489 18.87 25.47 2.20
C PRO A 489 19.90 26.41 2.85
N LEU A 490 20.59 26.00 3.92
CA LEU A 490 21.68 26.77 4.54
C LEU A 490 23.07 26.26 4.14
N ALA A 491 23.19 25.00 3.74
CA ALA A 491 24.46 24.37 3.35
C ALA A 491 24.57 24.15 1.83
N GLU A 492 23.45 24.02 1.11
CA GLU A 492 23.39 23.60 -0.28
C GLU A 492 22.76 24.69 -1.18
N PRO A 493 23.23 24.84 -2.44
CA PRO A 493 22.49 25.60 -3.45
C PRO A 493 21.10 24.98 -3.71
N ALA A 494 20.21 25.73 -4.35
CA ALA A 494 18.92 25.17 -4.78
C ALA A 494 19.14 23.97 -5.75
N PRO A 495 18.29 22.92 -5.68
CA PRO A 495 18.40 21.78 -6.59
C PRO A 495 18.27 22.21 -8.06
N SER A 496 18.99 21.53 -8.95
CA SER A 496 18.90 21.71 -10.40
C SER A 496 19.18 20.39 -11.12
N PRO A 497 18.98 20.28 -12.45
CA PRO A 497 19.31 19.06 -13.20
C PRO A 497 20.78 18.59 -13.13
N THR A 498 21.69 19.48 -12.72
CA THR A 498 23.12 19.17 -12.52
C THR A 498 23.56 19.28 -11.05
N VAL A 499 22.62 19.55 -10.13
CA VAL A 499 22.89 19.81 -8.70
C VAL A 499 21.91 19.00 -7.85
N ARG A 500 22.33 17.79 -7.49
CA ARG A 500 21.61 16.86 -6.62
C ARG A 500 21.91 17.17 -5.13
N PRO A 501 20.89 17.41 -4.28
CA PRO A 501 21.07 17.51 -2.83
C PRO A 501 21.64 16.22 -2.22
N ALA A 502 22.52 16.35 -1.23
CA ALA A 502 23.13 15.22 -0.53
C ALA A 502 22.09 14.37 0.24
N GLY A 503 20.96 14.96 0.64
CA GLY A 503 19.84 14.26 1.27
C GLY A 503 18.99 13.43 0.29
N TRP A 504 19.11 13.64 -1.02
CA TRP A 504 18.34 12.90 -2.03
C TRP A 504 19.17 11.72 -2.57
N ASN A 505 18.66 10.50 -2.38
CA ASN A 505 19.31 9.23 -2.76
C ASN A 505 19.24 8.91 -4.27
N GLY A 506 18.84 9.86 -5.12
CA GLY A 506 18.68 9.69 -6.57
C GLY A 506 17.41 8.96 -7.02
N ARG A 507 16.61 8.44 -6.09
CA ARG A 507 15.42 7.62 -6.36
C ARG A 507 14.13 8.39 -6.04
N ALA A 508 13.01 7.96 -6.59
CA ALA A 508 11.72 8.58 -6.30
C ALA A 508 10.59 7.58 -6.06
N VAL A 509 9.63 7.99 -5.22
CA VAL A 509 8.35 7.30 -5.04
C VAL A 509 7.23 8.21 -5.55
N PHE A 510 6.44 7.70 -6.50
CA PHE A 510 5.22 8.34 -6.96
C PHE A 510 4.05 7.83 -6.12
N THR A 511 3.47 8.70 -5.29
CA THR A 511 2.35 8.32 -4.41
C THR A 511 1.01 8.50 -5.12
N LEU A 512 0.20 7.43 -5.13
CA LEU A 512 -1.07 7.32 -5.84
C LEU A 512 -2.23 7.26 -4.84
N GLY A 513 -3.15 8.21 -4.95
CA GLY A 513 -4.26 8.36 -4.03
C GLY A 513 -5.42 7.38 -4.26
N GLY A 514 -6.02 6.93 -3.17
CA GLY A 514 -7.18 6.03 -3.15
C GLY A 514 -8.49 6.65 -3.66
N GLY A 515 -9.58 5.89 -3.51
CA GLY A 515 -10.93 6.30 -3.92
C GLY A 515 -11.29 5.93 -5.37
N CYS A 516 -12.45 6.41 -5.82
CA CYS A 516 -12.91 6.41 -7.22
C CYS A 516 -14.26 7.17 -7.33
N ALA A 517 -15.17 6.88 -6.39
CA ALA A 517 -16.45 7.59 -6.27
C ALA A 517 -16.23 9.11 -6.12
N ALA A 518 -17.08 9.91 -6.75
CA ALA A 518 -16.98 11.37 -6.90
C ALA A 518 -15.74 11.91 -7.65
N GLY A 519 -14.93 11.04 -8.27
CA GLY A 519 -13.72 11.39 -9.03
C GLY A 519 -14.00 11.81 -10.48
N TRP A 520 -14.98 12.69 -10.69
CA TRP A 520 -15.46 13.14 -12.00
C TRP A 520 -15.44 14.68 -12.08
N TYR A 521 -15.20 15.26 -13.26
CA TYR A 521 -15.40 16.69 -13.55
C TYR A 521 -14.64 17.68 -12.63
N ARG A 522 -13.47 17.31 -12.10
CA ARG A 522 -12.78 18.09 -11.05
C ARG A 522 -11.26 17.95 -11.02
N SER A 523 -10.56 18.98 -10.52
CA SER A 523 -9.10 18.94 -10.37
C SER A 523 -8.61 18.19 -9.12
N GLY A 524 -9.45 18.04 -8.09
CA GLY A 524 -9.06 17.52 -6.78
C GLY A 524 -8.47 18.59 -5.84
N SER A 525 -8.64 18.37 -4.52
CA SER A 525 -8.21 19.27 -3.43
C SER A 525 -7.11 18.67 -2.52
N GLY A 526 -6.47 17.60 -2.98
CA GLY A 526 -5.33 16.94 -2.33
C GLY A 526 -4.58 16.02 -3.30
N THR A 527 -3.44 15.50 -2.87
CA THR A 527 -2.58 14.55 -3.61
C THR A 527 -2.53 13.19 -2.88
N GLY A 528 -1.78 12.22 -3.42
CA GLY A 528 -1.41 10.98 -2.74
C GLY A 528 -0.47 11.14 -1.53
N THR A 529 -0.25 12.37 -1.07
CA THR A 529 0.69 12.82 -0.02
C THR A 529 2.17 12.74 -0.40
N VAL A 530 2.94 13.79 -0.06
CA VAL A 530 4.38 13.89 -0.30
C VAL A 530 5.14 14.25 0.98
N THR A 531 4.70 13.69 2.11
CA THR A 531 5.21 14.01 3.46
C THR A 531 5.52 12.76 4.29
N ASP A 532 5.59 11.58 3.66
CA ASP A 532 5.90 10.32 4.36
C ASP A 532 7.29 10.39 5.01
N GLU A 533 7.35 10.25 6.33
CA GLU A 533 8.60 10.33 7.09
C GLU A 533 9.58 9.25 6.66
N PHE A 534 9.12 8.00 6.54
CA PHE A 534 9.99 6.86 6.32
C PHE A 534 10.69 6.98 4.97
N MET A 535 9.92 7.29 3.92
CA MET A 535 10.47 7.48 2.57
C MET A 535 11.40 8.70 2.50
N LEU A 536 11.00 9.85 3.06
CA LEU A 536 11.86 11.04 3.07
C LEU A 536 13.13 10.82 3.90
N GLY A 537 13.05 10.14 5.05
CA GLY A 537 14.19 9.80 5.90
C GLY A 537 15.18 8.85 5.23
N ARG A 538 14.68 7.89 4.43
CA ARG A 538 15.51 7.06 3.53
C ARG A 538 16.09 7.85 2.35
N GLY A 539 15.73 9.11 2.17
CA GLY A 539 16.25 10.00 1.14
C GLY A 539 15.54 9.91 -0.20
N PHE A 540 14.39 9.24 -0.32
CA PHE A 540 13.61 9.25 -1.55
C PHE A 540 13.02 10.65 -1.79
N ALA A 541 12.98 11.06 -3.05
CA ALA A 541 12.06 12.12 -3.46
C ALA A 541 10.63 11.56 -3.55
N LEU A 542 9.64 12.35 -3.14
CA LEU A 542 8.22 12.02 -3.28
C LEU A 542 7.57 12.90 -4.34
N MET A 543 6.72 12.35 -5.18
CA MET A 543 5.94 13.12 -6.15
C MET A 543 4.51 12.61 -6.25
N SER A 544 3.56 13.52 -6.50
CA SER A 544 2.15 13.18 -6.65
C SER A 544 1.37 14.31 -7.34
N SER A 545 0.24 13.96 -7.95
CA SER A 545 -0.69 14.87 -8.61
C SER A 545 -2.11 14.65 -8.09
N SER A 546 -2.92 15.71 -8.04
CA SER A 546 -4.31 15.62 -7.61
C SER A 546 -5.19 14.80 -8.56
N LEU A 547 -4.82 14.70 -9.85
CA LEU A 547 -5.44 13.77 -10.80
C LEU A 547 -4.86 12.34 -10.73
N ASN A 548 -3.84 12.12 -9.90
CA ASN A 548 -3.40 10.78 -9.49
C ASN A 548 -4.03 10.33 -8.15
N VAL A 549 -5.07 11.03 -7.69
CA VAL A 549 -5.99 10.57 -6.65
C VAL A 549 -7.27 10.10 -7.36
N PHE A 550 -7.56 8.79 -7.34
CA PHE A 550 -8.73 8.28 -8.06
C PHE A 550 -10.06 8.79 -7.48
N GLY A 551 -10.11 9.16 -6.19
CA GLY A 551 -11.24 9.92 -5.61
C GLY A 551 -11.42 11.36 -6.15
N SER A 552 -10.55 11.82 -7.06
CA SER A 552 -10.66 13.10 -7.79
C SER A 552 -10.66 12.91 -9.32
N ASN A 553 -10.04 11.84 -9.83
CA ASN A 553 -10.04 11.48 -11.26
C ASN A 553 -10.02 9.96 -11.40
N CYS A 554 -11.17 9.30 -11.55
CA CYS A 554 -11.24 7.85 -11.70
C CYS A 554 -11.15 7.40 -13.18
N ASN A 555 -10.16 7.94 -13.90
CA ASN A 555 -9.83 7.62 -15.29
C ASN A 555 -8.33 7.28 -15.39
N ASP A 556 -8.02 6.05 -15.83
CA ASP A 556 -6.66 5.51 -15.87
C ASP A 556 -5.78 6.16 -16.95
N VAL A 557 -6.36 6.68 -18.03
CA VAL A 557 -5.63 7.39 -19.08
C VAL A 557 -5.20 8.77 -18.60
N THR A 558 -6.14 9.54 -18.02
CA THR A 558 -5.86 10.87 -17.44
C THR A 558 -4.86 10.76 -16.28
N ALA A 559 -4.95 9.69 -15.48
CA ALA A 559 -3.97 9.41 -14.43
C ALA A 559 -2.59 9.04 -15.00
N ALA A 560 -2.50 8.25 -16.07
CA ALA A 560 -1.23 7.95 -16.73
C ALA A 560 -0.57 9.21 -17.31
N GLU A 561 -1.35 10.08 -17.94
CA GLU A 561 -0.87 11.35 -18.49
C GLU A 561 -0.40 12.30 -17.40
N SER A 562 -1.18 12.43 -16.32
CA SER A 562 -0.81 13.22 -15.14
C SER A 562 0.47 12.71 -14.47
N ALA A 563 0.66 11.39 -14.40
CA ALA A 563 1.86 10.79 -13.83
C ALA A 563 3.10 11.00 -14.73
N MET A 564 2.93 10.89 -16.05
CA MET A 564 3.98 11.20 -17.02
C MET A 564 4.45 12.65 -16.89
N MET A 565 3.51 13.62 -16.96
CA MET A 565 3.81 15.05 -16.89
C MET A 565 4.38 15.48 -15.53
N THR A 566 3.94 14.82 -14.44
CA THR A 566 4.52 15.04 -13.10
C THR A 566 5.97 14.55 -13.01
N LYS A 567 6.29 13.40 -13.62
CA LYS A 567 7.67 12.86 -13.66
C LYS A 567 8.57 13.70 -14.58
N GLU A 568 8.05 14.17 -15.71
CA GLU A 568 8.71 15.10 -16.62
C GLU A 568 9.12 16.39 -15.89
N LEU A 569 8.15 17.08 -15.27
CA LEU A 569 8.35 18.29 -14.47
C LEU A 569 9.37 18.12 -13.33
N PHE A 570 9.35 16.95 -12.67
CA PHE A 570 10.33 16.62 -11.63
C PHE A 570 11.75 16.56 -12.22
N VAL A 571 11.93 15.83 -13.33
CA VAL A 571 13.25 15.62 -13.93
C VAL A 571 13.80 16.90 -14.55
N GLU A 572 12.97 17.75 -15.17
CA GLU A 572 13.40 19.08 -15.66
C GLU A 572 13.90 20.03 -14.58
N ARG A 573 13.44 19.86 -13.33
CA ARG A 573 13.86 20.68 -12.20
C ARG A 573 15.01 20.10 -11.41
N HIS A 574 15.10 18.78 -11.32
CA HIS A 574 15.97 18.10 -10.35
C HIS A 574 16.94 17.11 -10.98
N GLY A 575 16.78 16.81 -12.27
CA GLY A 575 17.62 15.89 -13.01
C GLY A 575 17.12 14.45 -12.97
N PRO A 576 17.85 13.53 -13.62
CA PRO A 576 17.39 12.15 -13.81
C PRO A 576 17.25 11.39 -12.47
N VAL A 577 16.13 10.67 -12.37
CA VAL A 577 15.86 9.66 -11.33
C VAL A 577 16.51 8.33 -11.73
N GLU A 578 17.08 7.62 -10.76
CA GLU A 578 17.67 6.28 -10.98
C GLU A 578 16.59 5.21 -11.19
N HIS A 579 15.49 5.33 -10.45
CA HIS A 579 14.23 4.60 -10.68
C HIS A 579 13.06 5.30 -9.99
N THR A 580 11.83 5.02 -10.44
CA THR A 580 10.57 5.50 -9.86
C THR A 580 9.70 4.33 -9.40
N ILE A 581 9.35 4.32 -8.12
CA ILE A 581 8.41 3.35 -7.53
C ILE A 581 6.99 3.92 -7.56
N GLY A 582 6.04 3.25 -8.20
CA GLY A 582 4.61 3.57 -8.03
C GLY A 582 4.09 2.99 -6.72
N TYR A 583 3.55 3.83 -5.82
CA TYR A 583 3.12 3.42 -4.48
C TYR A 583 1.67 3.84 -4.20
N GLY A 584 0.77 2.89 -3.92
CA GLY A 584 -0.61 3.24 -3.57
C GLY A 584 -1.53 2.05 -3.32
N CYS A 585 -2.57 2.29 -2.51
CA CYS A 585 -3.61 1.30 -2.20
C CYS A 585 -4.94 1.65 -2.86
N SER A 586 -5.77 0.64 -3.13
CA SER A 586 -7.15 0.82 -3.58
C SER A 586 -7.22 1.58 -4.92
N GLY A 587 -7.81 2.79 -4.93
CA GLY A 587 -7.70 3.78 -6.02
C GLY A 587 -6.29 3.91 -6.63
N GLY A 588 -5.24 3.84 -5.81
CA GLY A 588 -3.85 3.87 -6.25
C GLY A 588 -3.37 2.57 -6.90
N SER A 589 -3.96 1.42 -6.57
CA SER A 589 -3.56 0.12 -7.13
C SER A 589 -4.07 -0.07 -8.57
N TYR A 590 -5.29 0.38 -8.89
CA TYR A 590 -5.77 0.42 -10.29
C TYR A 590 -4.82 1.24 -11.15
N GLN A 591 -4.47 2.44 -10.67
CA GLN A 591 -3.53 3.33 -11.35
C GLN A 591 -2.18 2.66 -11.54
N ALA A 592 -1.57 2.13 -10.48
CA ALA A 592 -0.27 1.48 -10.56
C ALA A 592 -0.25 0.35 -11.60
N HIS A 593 -1.23 -0.57 -11.56
CA HIS A 593 -1.31 -1.68 -12.50
C HIS A 593 -1.63 -1.23 -13.94
N GLN A 594 -2.61 -0.34 -14.13
CA GLN A 594 -3.01 0.13 -15.46
C GLN A 594 -1.94 1.02 -16.10
N ILE A 595 -1.27 1.90 -15.33
CA ILE A 595 -0.14 2.71 -15.79
C ILE A 595 1.03 1.81 -16.16
N ALA A 596 1.43 0.89 -15.27
CA ALA A 596 2.56 -0.01 -15.56
C ALA A 596 2.30 -0.91 -16.77
N ASP A 597 1.10 -1.49 -16.97
CA ASP A 597 0.82 -2.37 -18.11
C ASP A 597 0.59 -1.62 -19.44
N ASN A 598 -0.08 -0.46 -19.40
CA ASN A 598 -0.44 0.30 -20.60
C ASN A 598 0.63 1.33 -21.01
N TYR A 599 1.36 1.93 -20.06
CA TYR A 599 2.26 3.07 -20.25
C TYR A 599 3.62 2.83 -19.56
N PRO A 600 4.36 1.75 -19.91
CA PRO A 600 5.62 1.37 -19.26
C PRO A 600 6.71 2.42 -19.42
N GLY A 601 7.51 2.61 -18.36
CA GLY A 601 8.56 3.63 -18.25
C GLY A 601 8.21 4.79 -17.30
N ILE A 602 6.93 4.96 -16.95
CA ILE A 602 6.51 5.91 -15.91
C ILE A 602 6.94 5.39 -14.53
N PHE A 603 6.63 4.13 -14.22
CA PHE A 603 7.12 3.40 -13.05
C PHE A 603 8.05 2.27 -13.47
N ASP A 604 9.14 2.09 -12.73
CA ASP A 604 10.12 1.03 -12.93
C ASP A 604 9.77 -0.21 -12.10
N GLY A 605 9.17 -0.01 -10.92
CA GLY A 605 8.56 -1.02 -10.04
C GLY A 605 7.30 -0.47 -9.35
N ILE A 606 6.42 -1.35 -8.86
CA ILE A 606 5.20 -0.93 -8.14
C ILE A 606 5.03 -1.66 -6.79
N VAL A 607 4.76 -0.88 -5.74
CA VAL A 607 4.37 -1.37 -4.41
C VAL A 607 2.90 -1.01 -4.23
N VAL A 608 2.03 -1.98 -4.49
CA VAL A 608 0.58 -1.81 -4.46
C VAL A 608 0.00 -2.35 -3.17
N GLY A 609 -1.04 -1.69 -2.68
CA GLY A 609 -1.78 -2.11 -1.51
C GLY A 609 -3.23 -2.44 -1.85
N CYS A 610 -3.84 -3.38 -1.12
CA CYS A 610 -5.29 -3.58 -1.14
C CYS A 610 -5.81 -3.82 -2.58
N SER A 611 -5.05 -4.58 -3.37
CA SER A 611 -5.02 -4.45 -4.84
C SER A 611 -6.34 -4.69 -5.54
N PHE A 612 -6.48 -4.07 -6.71
CA PHE A 612 -7.51 -4.28 -7.73
C PHE A 612 -6.88 -4.32 -9.13
N PRO A 613 -7.43 -5.10 -10.10
CA PRO A 613 -6.98 -5.08 -11.49
C PRO A 613 -7.38 -3.80 -12.22
N GLU A 614 -8.68 -3.57 -12.44
CA GLU A 614 -9.21 -2.37 -13.09
C GLU A 614 -10.56 -1.97 -12.50
N VAL A 615 -10.91 -0.69 -12.63
CA VAL A 615 -12.22 -0.19 -12.16
C VAL A 615 -13.34 -0.67 -13.09
N GLY A 616 -13.23 -0.37 -14.40
CA GLY A 616 -14.37 -0.38 -15.31
C GLY A 616 -14.95 -1.74 -15.70
N ILE A 617 -14.20 -2.84 -15.42
CA ILE A 617 -14.56 -4.22 -15.76
C ILE A 617 -14.61 -5.06 -14.48
N SER A 618 -13.55 -5.78 -14.10
CA SER A 618 -13.55 -6.72 -12.96
C SER A 618 -14.21 -6.15 -11.72
N THR A 619 -13.87 -4.91 -11.35
CA THR A 619 -14.40 -4.30 -10.14
C THR A 619 -15.85 -3.82 -10.28
N VAL A 620 -16.23 -3.16 -11.38
CA VAL A 620 -17.63 -2.79 -11.61
C VAL A 620 -18.53 -4.03 -11.73
N ASP A 621 -18.03 -5.12 -12.32
CA ASP A 621 -18.76 -6.36 -12.53
C ASP A 621 -19.21 -6.99 -11.20
N TYR A 622 -18.30 -7.33 -10.27
CA TYR A 622 -18.73 -7.94 -9.01
C TYR A 622 -19.55 -7.00 -8.11
N LEU A 623 -19.39 -5.68 -8.26
CA LEU A 623 -20.14 -4.68 -7.49
C LEU A 623 -21.57 -4.49 -8.03
N THR A 624 -21.74 -4.55 -9.36
CA THR A 624 -23.07 -4.53 -9.99
C THR A 624 -23.80 -5.86 -9.80
N ASP A 625 -23.10 -7.00 -9.87
CA ASP A 625 -23.64 -8.31 -9.48
C ASP A 625 -24.11 -8.30 -8.01
N ALA A 626 -23.31 -7.72 -7.11
CA ALA A 626 -23.71 -7.55 -5.71
C ALA A 626 -24.92 -6.62 -5.53
N ARG A 627 -25.06 -5.56 -6.33
CA ARG A 627 -26.26 -4.68 -6.32
C ARG A 627 -27.52 -5.45 -6.72
N LEU A 628 -27.43 -6.33 -7.71
CA LEU A 628 -28.54 -7.18 -8.12
C LEU A 628 -28.89 -8.19 -7.01
N LEU A 629 -27.89 -8.88 -6.46
CA LEU A 629 -28.08 -9.84 -5.37
C LEU A 629 -28.67 -9.19 -4.11
N ASP A 630 -28.17 -8.03 -3.70
CA ASP A 630 -28.68 -7.23 -2.58
C ASP A 630 -30.14 -6.82 -2.81
N THR A 631 -30.50 -6.42 -4.03
CA THR A 631 -31.89 -6.08 -4.38
C THR A 631 -32.79 -7.33 -4.32
N TYR A 632 -32.36 -8.45 -4.90
CA TYR A 632 -33.10 -9.71 -4.86
C TYR A 632 -33.32 -10.21 -3.42
N PHE A 633 -32.28 -10.26 -2.59
CA PHE A 633 -32.41 -10.75 -1.21
C PHE A 633 -33.27 -9.84 -0.31
N ASN A 634 -33.37 -8.54 -0.61
CA ASN A 634 -34.15 -7.60 0.19
C ASN A 634 -35.61 -7.44 -0.28
N SER A 635 -35.90 -7.59 -1.58
CA SER A 635 -37.26 -7.34 -2.12
C SER A 635 -37.69 -8.21 -3.31
N GLY A 636 -36.79 -8.98 -3.93
CA GLY A 636 -37.08 -9.78 -5.11
C GLY A 636 -37.36 -11.27 -4.86
N THR A 637 -36.93 -11.83 -3.73
CA THR A 637 -37.08 -13.27 -3.45
C THR A 637 -38.49 -13.67 -3.01
N THR A 638 -38.96 -14.82 -3.48
CA THR A 638 -40.22 -15.44 -3.05
C THR A 638 -40.02 -16.59 -2.04
N VAL A 639 -38.77 -16.91 -1.70
CA VAL A 639 -38.39 -18.06 -0.86
C VAL A 639 -37.48 -17.63 0.31
N PRO A 640 -37.39 -18.39 1.42
CA PRO A 640 -36.52 -18.02 2.54
C PRO A 640 -35.03 -18.21 2.23
N TRP A 641 -34.21 -17.30 2.75
CA TRP A 641 -32.75 -17.32 2.65
C TRP A 641 -32.09 -17.07 4.00
N THR A 642 -31.19 -17.96 4.41
CA THR A 642 -30.27 -17.72 5.54
C THR A 642 -29.03 -16.95 5.08
N ASP A 643 -28.33 -16.29 6.00
CA ASP A 643 -27.12 -15.54 5.65
C ASP A 643 -25.97 -16.43 5.16
N GLU A 644 -25.85 -17.66 5.65
CA GLU A 644 -24.92 -18.66 5.10
C GLU A 644 -25.25 -19.02 3.64
N GLN A 645 -26.54 -19.11 3.28
CA GLN A 645 -26.96 -19.33 1.89
C GLN A 645 -26.69 -18.12 1.01
N LYS A 646 -26.93 -16.89 1.49
CA LYS A 646 -26.58 -15.65 0.77
C LYS A 646 -25.07 -15.56 0.54
N ARG A 647 -24.26 -15.90 1.56
CA ARG A 647 -22.80 -15.98 1.49
C ARG A 647 -22.36 -16.97 0.41
N ARG A 648 -22.86 -18.21 0.43
CA ARG A 648 -22.54 -19.22 -0.61
C ARG A 648 -22.97 -18.80 -2.01
N ALA A 649 -24.17 -18.25 -2.17
CA ALA A 649 -24.69 -17.87 -3.48
C ALA A 649 -23.99 -16.64 -4.09
N SER A 650 -23.44 -15.74 -3.25
CA SER A 650 -22.68 -14.57 -3.69
C SER A 650 -21.17 -14.79 -3.77
N GLY A 651 -20.64 -15.83 -3.11
CA GLY A 651 -19.20 -16.16 -3.07
C GLY A 651 -18.39 -15.37 -2.04
N PHE A 652 -18.87 -14.21 -1.61
CA PHE A 652 -18.17 -13.35 -0.66
C PHE A 652 -17.97 -14.00 0.72
N ALA A 653 -17.04 -13.46 1.51
CA ALA A 653 -16.71 -13.96 2.84
C ALA A 653 -17.87 -13.88 3.86
N THR A 654 -18.79 -12.91 3.72
CA THR A 654 -19.95 -12.73 4.59
C THR A 654 -21.18 -12.28 3.80
N ALA A 655 -22.39 -12.46 4.37
CA ALA A 655 -23.61 -11.91 3.76
C ALA A 655 -23.64 -10.37 3.77
N ALA A 656 -23.06 -9.74 4.80
CA ALA A 656 -22.95 -8.27 4.90
C ALA A 656 -22.11 -7.68 3.75
N MET A 657 -21.16 -8.46 3.21
CA MET A 657 -20.36 -8.11 2.06
C MET A 657 -21.21 -7.79 0.82
N VAL A 658 -22.34 -8.48 0.61
CA VAL A 658 -23.25 -8.26 -0.52
C VAL A 658 -23.77 -6.82 -0.51
N SER A 659 -24.30 -6.35 0.63
CA SER A 659 -24.80 -4.98 0.77
C SER A 659 -23.67 -3.94 0.81
N ALA A 660 -22.46 -4.30 1.24
CA ALA A 660 -21.28 -3.42 1.17
C ALA A 660 -20.81 -3.22 -0.28
N MET A 661 -20.75 -4.30 -1.06
CA MET A 661 -20.41 -4.29 -2.49
C MET A 661 -21.48 -3.58 -3.31
N SER A 662 -22.75 -3.84 -3.02
CA SER A 662 -23.92 -3.15 -3.59
C SER A 662 -23.75 -1.63 -3.56
N ARG A 663 -23.41 -1.03 -2.40
CA ARG A 663 -23.16 0.42 -2.27
C ARG A 663 -22.09 0.93 -3.23
N GLY A 664 -21.03 0.14 -3.45
CA GLY A 664 -19.96 0.48 -4.40
C GLY A 664 -20.48 0.73 -5.82
N ALA A 665 -21.52 0.01 -6.26
CA ALA A 665 -22.10 0.16 -7.60
C ALA A 665 -22.66 1.57 -7.90
N ASN A 666 -22.78 2.47 -6.92
CA ASN A 666 -23.15 3.87 -7.16
C ASN A 666 -22.30 4.55 -8.25
N ARG A 667 -21.04 4.14 -8.47
CA ARG A 667 -20.16 4.71 -9.52
C ARG A 667 -20.60 4.46 -10.96
N ILE A 668 -21.63 3.64 -11.19
CA ILE A 668 -22.28 3.45 -12.51
C ILE A 668 -23.66 4.12 -12.61
N ASP A 669 -24.14 4.77 -11.54
CA ASP A 669 -25.36 5.57 -11.56
C ASP A 669 -24.99 7.02 -11.88
N PRO A 670 -25.37 7.56 -13.07
CA PRO A 670 -25.00 8.90 -13.53
C PRO A 670 -25.50 10.05 -12.66
N ARG A 671 -26.37 9.76 -11.68
CA ARG A 671 -27.01 10.73 -10.78
C ARG A 671 -26.30 10.81 -9.42
N GLN A 672 -25.51 9.80 -9.04
CA GLN A 672 -24.81 9.75 -7.75
C GLN A 672 -23.50 10.53 -7.81
N ASP A 673 -22.97 10.90 -6.64
CA ASP A 673 -21.64 11.49 -6.46
C ASP A 673 -21.34 12.72 -7.36
N CYS A 674 -22.40 13.38 -7.85
CA CYS A 674 -22.34 14.41 -8.89
C CYS A 674 -22.35 15.84 -8.31
N ASP A 675 -22.05 16.00 -7.02
CA ASP A 675 -22.30 17.25 -6.31
C ASP A 675 -21.40 18.42 -6.75
N ILE A 676 -20.25 18.11 -7.33
CA ILE A 676 -19.31 19.09 -7.89
C ILE A 676 -19.87 19.78 -9.15
N VAL A 677 -20.78 19.14 -9.87
CA VAL A 677 -21.45 19.72 -11.05
C VAL A 677 -22.64 20.58 -10.57
N PRO A 678 -22.86 21.80 -11.12
CA PRO A 678 -24.02 22.61 -10.78
C PRO A 678 -25.35 21.89 -11.05
N GLU A 679 -26.32 21.96 -10.14
CA GLU A 679 -27.55 21.13 -10.15
C GLU A 679 -28.38 21.25 -11.44
N GLN A 680 -28.35 22.43 -12.08
CA GLN A 680 -29.02 22.71 -13.35
C GLN A 680 -28.32 22.10 -14.58
N GLN A 681 -27.06 21.67 -14.45
CA GLN A 681 -26.30 21.01 -15.51
C GLN A 681 -26.33 19.48 -15.39
N ARG A 682 -26.58 18.94 -14.19
CA ARG A 682 -26.63 17.49 -13.92
C ARG A 682 -27.68 16.78 -14.77
N TYR A 683 -27.36 15.57 -15.19
CA TYR A 683 -28.28 14.66 -15.86
C TYR A 683 -29.50 14.36 -14.98
N LYS A 684 -30.69 14.52 -15.57
CA LYS A 684 -31.98 14.18 -14.96
C LYS A 684 -32.84 13.52 -16.05
N PRO A 685 -33.18 12.22 -15.98
CA PRO A 685 -33.75 11.47 -17.11
C PRO A 685 -34.97 12.10 -17.81
N ILE A 686 -35.77 12.86 -17.07
CA ILE A 686 -36.98 13.55 -17.59
C ILE A 686 -36.73 15.03 -17.85
N SER A 687 -36.12 15.75 -16.90
CA SER A 687 -36.04 17.23 -16.93
C SER A 687 -34.74 17.80 -17.50
N ASN A 688 -33.69 17.00 -17.61
CA ASN A 688 -32.42 17.35 -18.25
C ASN A 688 -31.74 16.10 -18.84
N PRO A 689 -32.32 15.46 -19.88
CA PRO A 689 -31.84 14.20 -20.43
C PRO A 689 -30.50 14.31 -21.19
N THR A 690 -30.02 15.54 -21.44
CA THR A 690 -28.70 15.82 -22.05
C THR A 690 -27.73 16.45 -21.06
N GLY A 691 -28.02 16.35 -19.76
CA GLY A 691 -27.15 16.86 -18.70
C GLY A 691 -25.90 16.02 -18.50
N VAL A 692 -24.98 16.55 -17.71
CA VAL A 692 -23.70 15.95 -17.31
C VAL A 692 -23.94 14.68 -16.48
N ARG A 693 -23.32 13.57 -16.86
CA ARG A 693 -23.50 12.23 -16.27
C ARG A 693 -22.30 11.83 -15.44
N CYS A 694 -22.48 11.65 -14.14
CA CYS A 694 -21.41 11.39 -13.19
C CYS A 694 -21.19 9.89 -12.95
N ASP A 695 -20.82 9.16 -14.01
CA ASP A 695 -20.50 7.74 -13.92
C ASP A 695 -19.15 7.38 -14.58
N VAL A 696 -18.59 6.23 -14.19
CA VAL A 696 -17.28 5.74 -14.61
C VAL A 696 -17.13 5.56 -16.13
N TYR A 697 -18.22 5.35 -16.86
CA TYR A 697 -18.16 5.16 -18.31
C TYR A 697 -18.22 6.49 -19.04
N ASP A 698 -19.07 7.42 -18.62
CA ASP A 698 -19.13 8.79 -19.18
C ASP A 698 -17.84 9.58 -18.88
N HIS A 699 -17.21 9.38 -17.73
CA HIS A 699 -15.86 9.90 -17.42
C HIS A 699 -14.75 9.29 -18.30
N MET A 700 -15.03 8.17 -19.00
CA MET A 700 -14.15 7.49 -19.93
C MET A 700 -14.66 7.55 -21.39
N ILE A 701 -15.49 8.55 -21.74
CA ILE A 701 -16.14 8.64 -23.06
C ILE A 701 -15.15 8.77 -24.23
N ASN A 702 -13.97 9.38 -24.02
CA ASN A 702 -12.89 9.41 -25.03
C ASN A 702 -12.38 8.00 -25.39
N ILE A 703 -12.44 7.05 -24.44
CA ILE A 703 -12.00 5.66 -24.62
C ILE A 703 -13.12 4.85 -25.27
N TYR A 704 -14.31 4.79 -24.64
CA TYR A 704 -15.40 3.91 -25.08
C TYR A 704 -16.21 4.45 -26.26
N GLY A 705 -16.15 5.76 -26.48
CA GLY A 705 -16.96 6.48 -27.47
C GLY A 705 -18.42 6.63 -27.06
N ALA A 706 -19.09 7.61 -27.65
CA ALA A 706 -20.51 7.85 -27.45
C ALA A 706 -21.42 6.85 -28.20
N ASP A 707 -22.63 6.64 -27.69
CA ASP A 707 -23.73 6.14 -28.48
C ASP A 707 -24.43 7.26 -29.27
N PRO A 708 -24.61 7.16 -30.61
CA PRO A 708 -25.22 8.23 -31.39
C PRO A 708 -26.73 8.40 -31.13
N ALA A 709 -27.39 7.46 -30.45
CA ALA A 709 -28.80 7.58 -30.10
C ALA A 709 -29.04 8.38 -28.80
N THR A 710 -28.11 8.32 -27.84
CA THR A 710 -28.25 8.98 -26.52
C THR A 710 -27.22 10.08 -26.26
N GLY A 711 -26.04 10.01 -26.89
CA GLY A 711 -24.87 10.83 -26.59
C GLY A 711 -24.01 10.32 -25.43
N PHE A 712 -24.47 9.33 -24.66
CA PHE A 712 -23.77 8.80 -23.48
C PHE A 712 -22.65 7.84 -23.89
N ALA A 713 -21.67 7.62 -23.02
CA ALA A 713 -20.64 6.62 -23.23
C ALA A 713 -21.20 5.19 -23.37
N ARG A 714 -20.56 4.40 -24.23
CA ARG A 714 -20.89 2.98 -24.39
C ARG A 714 -20.39 2.17 -23.21
N ARG A 715 -21.23 1.24 -22.72
CA ARG A 715 -20.97 0.48 -21.49
C ARG A 715 -20.60 -0.98 -21.81
N PRO A 716 -19.38 -1.45 -21.48
CA PRO A 716 -18.99 -2.85 -21.53
C PRO A 716 -19.43 -3.58 -20.25
N LEU A 717 -20.75 -3.70 -20.03
CA LEU A 717 -21.33 -4.34 -18.83
C LEU A 717 -22.40 -5.36 -19.25
N ASP A 718 -22.26 -6.62 -18.82
CA ASP A 718 -23.17 -7.72 -19.18
C ASP A 718 -23.58 -8.53 -17.95
N ASN A 719 -24.77 -9.11 -17.95
CA ASN A 719 -25.09 -10.26 -17.09
C ASN A 719 -26.00 -11.31 -17.75
N VAL A 720 -26.01 -11.37 -19.09
CA VAL A 720 -26.79 -12.37 -19.85
C VAL A 720 -26.14 -13.75 -19.70
N GLY A 721 -26.93 -14.74 -19.28
CA GLY A 721 -26.46 -16.12 -19.13
C GLY A 721 -25.70 -16.43 -17.83
N ILE A 722 -25.39 -15.43 -17.00
CA ILE A 722 -24.75 -15.65 -15.69
C ILE A 722 -25.71 -16.38 -14.75
N GLN A 723 -25.25 -17.51 -14.21
CA GLN A 723 -26.00 -18.38 -13.31
C GLN A 723 -25.62 -18.09 -11.85
N TYR A 724 -26.21 -17.05 -11.26
CA TYR A 724 -25.91 -16.68 -9.88
C TYR A 724 -26.24 -17.82 -8.91
N GLY A 725 -25.33 -18.11 -7.98
CA GLY A 725 -25.46 -19.21 -7.02
C GLY A 725 -25.21 -20.62 -7.57
N LEU A 726 -24.70 -20.80 -8.80
CA LEU A 726 -24.50 -22.14 -9.39
C LEU A 726 -23.59 -23.05 -8.54
N GLY A 727 -22.47 -22.53 -8.02
CA GLY A 727 -21.58 -23.26 -7.12
C GLY A 727 -22.28 -23.72 -5.84
N ALA A 728 -23.12 -22.86 -5.26
CA ALA A 728 -23.93 -23.16 -4.08
C ALA A 728 -25.06 -24.17 -4.36
N LEU A 729 -25.52 -24.29 -5.61
CA LEU A 729 -26.43 -25.36 -6.01
C LEU A 729 -25.66 -26.69 -6.17
N LYS A 730 -24.47 -26.64 -6.78
CA LYS A 730 -23.63 -27.82 -7.04
C LYS A 730 -23.08 -28.46 -5.76
N ASP A 731 -22.78 -27.67 -4.72
CA ASP A 731 -22.35 -28.18 -3.40
C ASP A 731 -23.51 -28.55 -2.45
N GLY A 732 -24.76 -28.28 -2.85
CA GLY A 732 -25.95 -28.52 -2.04
C GLY A 732 -26.24 -27.47 -0.97
N GLY A 733 -25.53 -26.34 -0.96
CA GLY A 733 -25.75 -25.22 -0.05
C GLY A 733 -27.09 -24.49 -0.26
N ILE A 734 -27.62 -24.48 -1.49
CA ILE A 734 -28.97 -23.99 -1.82
C ILE A 734 -29.79 -25.03 -2.59
N THR A 735 -31.11 -24.90 -2.53
CA THR A 735 -32.05 -25.78 -3.24
C THR A 735 -32.21 -25.39 -4.72
N PRO A 736 -32.63 -26.30 -5.61
CA PRO A 736 -33.02 -25.96 -6.99
C PRO A 736 -34.07 -24.85 -7.06
N GLU A 737 -35.00 -24.80 -6.10
CA GLU A 737 -36.04 -23.77 -6.04
C GLU A 737 -35.46 -22.39 -5.71
N GLN A 738 -34.54 -22.30 -4.73
CA GLN A 738 -33.82 -21.06 -4.44
C GLN A 738 -32.99 -20.58 -5.64
N PHE A 739 -32.35 -21.50 -6.37
CA PHE A 739 -31.56 -21.15 -7.54
C PHE A 739 -32.42 -20.65 -8.72
N LEU A 740 -33.60 -21.25 -8.93
CA LEU A 740 -34.57 -20.80 -9.94
C LEU A 740 -35.18 -19.44 -9.57
N ASP A 741 -35.68 -19.28 -8.35
CA ASP A 741 -36.24 -18.02 -7.86
C ASP A 741 -35.23 -16.86 -7.96
N LEU A 742 -33.96 -17.12 -7.62
CA LEU A 742 -32.87 -16.18 -7.81
C LEU A 742 -32.71 -15.79 -9.28
N ASN A 743 -32.47 -16.75 -10.17
CA ASN A 743 -32.11 -16.41 -11.55
C ASN A 743 -33.28 -15.89 -12.41
N GLU A 744 -34.53 -16.15 -12.00
CA GLU A 744 -35.75 -15.57 -12.57
C GLU A 744 -35.94 -14.10 -12.17
N HIS A 745 -35.70 -13.75 -10.90
CA HIS A 745 -35.99 -12.42 -10.35
C HIS A 745 -34.79 -11.48 -10.23
N ILE A 746 -33.56 -11.94 -10.49
CA ILE A 746 -32.32 -11.14 -10.35
C ILE A 746 -32.26 -9.92 -11.29
N GLY A 747 -32.84 -10.02 -12.49
CA GLY A 747 -32.89 -8.94 -13.48
C GLY A 747 -31.52 -8.46 -13.97
N GLY A 748 -31.45 -7.16 -14.28
CA GLY A 748 -30.25 -6.44 -14.72
C GLY A 748 -30.36 -4.95 -14.41
N LEU A 749 -29.43 -4.16 -14.95
CA LEU A 749 -29.33 -2.72 -14.73
C LEU A 749 -29.53 -1.96 -16.05
N ASP A 750 -30.26 -0.85 -15.99
CA ASP A 750 -30.45 0.04 -17.14
C ASP A 750 -29.34 1.11 -17.28
N ALA A 751 -29.55 2.05 -18.21
CA ALA A 751 -28.61 3.14 -18.48
C ALA A 751 -28.37 4.08 -17.28
N ASP A 752 -29.31 4.11 -16.32
CA ASP A 752 -29.27 4.94 -15.12
C ASP A 752 -29.10 4.09 -13.85
N ALA A 753 -28.61 2.85 -14.02
CA ALA A 753 -28.36 1.85 -12.98
C ALA A 753 -29.58 1.46 -12.13
N ASN A 754 -30.81 1.68 -12.63
CA ASN A 754 -32.00 1.13 -11.98
C ASN A 754 -32.07 -0.38 -12.23
N VAL A 755 -32.49 -1.14 -11.21
CA VAL A 755 -32.73 -2.58 -11.36
C VAL A 755 -34.01 -2.80 -12.17
N VAL A 756 -33.91 -3.56 -13.26
CA VAL A 756 -34.99 -3.85 -14.21
C VAL A 756 -35.09 -5.35 -14.47
N PRO A 757 -36.27 -5.90 -14.83
CA PRO A 757 -36.42 -7.35 -15.04
C PRO A 757 -35.57 -7.94 -16.19
N ARG A 758 -35.12 -7.11 -17.15
CA ARG A 758 -34.26 -7.56 -18.25
C ARG A 758 -32.79 -7.50 -17.82
N ARG A 759 -32.06 -8.59 -18.03
CA ARG A 759 -30.59 -8.66 -17.89
C ARG A 759 -29.87 -7.57 -18.73
N THR A 760 -28.79 -7.04 -18.19
CA THR A 760 -27.89 -6.07 -18.84
C THR A 760 -27.13 -6.75 -19.96
N GLU A 761 -26.97 -6.07 -21.09
CA GLU A 761 -26.22 -6.57 -22.25
C GLU A 761 -25.15 -5.56 -22.65
N ALA A 762 -23.90 -6.02 -22.75
CA ALA A 762 -22.75 -5.17 -23.02
C ALA A 762 -22.75 -4.65 -24.46
N ASP A 763 -22.36 -3.39 -24.63
CA ASP A 763 -22.15 -2.82 -25.96
C ASP A 763 -20.99 -3.56 -26.68
N PRO A 764 -21.21 -4.13 -27.88
CA PRO A 764 -20.17 -4.90 -28.58
C PRO A 764 -18.95 -4.08 -29.01
N LYS A 765 -19.11 -2.77 -29.25
CA LYS A 765 -18.00 -1.86 -29.57
C LYS A 765 -17.20 -1.54 -28.31
N ALA A 766 -17.86 -1.20 -27.20
CA ALA A 766 -17.19 -0.96 -25.91
C ALA A 766 -16.43 -2.20 -25.44
N THR A 767 -17.05 -3.38 -25.54
CA THR A 767 -16.41 -4.67 -25.21
C THR A 767 -15.12 -4.87 -26.01
N LYS A 768 -15.18 -4.66 -27.34
CA LYS A 768 -14.00 -4.75 -28.21
C LYS A 768 -12.95 -3.67 -27.91
N ILE A 769 -13.37 -2.47 -27.53
CA ILE A 769 -12.51 -1.36 -27.14
C ILE A 769 -11.76 -1.71 -25.84
N ALA A 770 -12.46 -2.13 -24.77
CA ALA A 770 -11.88 -2.46 -23.48
C ALA A 770 -10.69 -3.44 -23.59
N TYR A 771 -10.88 -4.56 -24.29
CA TYR A 771 -9.83 -5.55 -24.55
C TYR A 771 -8.71 -5.03 -25.49
N ARG A 772 -9.04 -4.24 -26.52
CA ARG A 772 -8.05 -3.74 -27.47
C ARG A 772 -7.18 -2.62 -26.87
N THR A 773 -7.73 -1.83 -25.97
CA THR A 773 -7.05 -0.67 -25.39
C THR A 773 -6.36 -0.97 -24.07
N GLY A 774 -6.67 -2.09 -23.42
CA GLY A 774 -6.08 -2.47 -22.14
C GLY A 774 -6.80 -1.86 -20.93
N ARG A 775 -8.12 -1.62 -21.04
CA ARG A 775 -8.99 -1.35 -19.88
C ARG A 775 -9.47 -2.64 -19.21
N VAL A 776 -9.25 -3.79 -19.85
CA VAL A 776 -9.00 -5.07 -19.15
C VAL A 776 -7.48 -5.23 -19.11
N ILE A 777 -6.89 -5.35 -17.92
CA ILE A 777 -5.45 -5.54 -17.76
C ILE A 777 -5.00 -6.84 -18.42
N SER A 778 -3.93 -6.74 -19.22
CA SER A 778 -3.37 -7.87 -19.92
C SER A 778 -2.27 -8.60 -19.15
N GLY A 779 -1.60 -7.93 -18.19
CA GLY A 779 -0.47 -8.47 -17.40
C GLY A 779 0.83 -8.76 -18.18
N GLY A 780 0.73 -8.94 -19.50
CA GLY A 780 1.80 -9.39 -20.39
C GLY A 780 2.54 -8.31 -21.16
N ARG A 781 2.33 -7.02 -20.84
CA ARG A 781 2.93 -5.91 -21.59
C ARG A 781 4.02 -5.22 -20.78
N GLY A 782 3.68 -4.10 -20.15
CA GLY A 782 4.59 -3.41 -19.27
C GLY A 782 4.78 -4.14 -17.94
N LEU A 783 3.71 -4.72 -17.37
CA LEU A 783 3.80 -5.49 -16.12
C LEU A 783 4.72 -6.72 -16.25
N ALA A 784 4.86 -7.32 -17.44
CA ALA A 784 5.83 -8.39 -17.72
C ALA A 784 7.32 -7.95 -17.57
N ARG A 785 7.55 -6.65 -17.36
CA ARG A 785 8.86 -5.98 -17.24
C ARG A 785 8.98 -5.14 -15.96
N THR A 786 7.96 -5.18 -15.10
CA THR A 786 7.88 -4.38 -13.86
C THR A 786 7.90 -5.34 -12.67
N PRO A 787 8.78 -5.16 -11.68
CA PRO A 787 8.66 -5.83 -10.39
C PRO A 787 7.46 -5.31 -9.61
N ILE A 788 6.72 -6.21 -8.97
CA ILE A 788 5.46 -5.95 -8.27
C ILE A 788 5.56 -6.52 -6.86
N ILE A 789 5.30 -5.69 -5.85
CA ILE A 789 5.01 -6.16 -4.50
C ILE A 789 3.56 -5.81 -4.20
N ASP A 790 2.72 -6.82 -4.02
CA ASP A 790 1.30 -6.68 -3.64
C ASP A 790 1.15 -6.92 -2.14
N TYR A 791 1.07 -5.83 -1.38
CA TYR A 791 0.80 -5.86 0.04
C TYR A 791 -0.71 -5.89 0.30
N ARG A 792 -1.12 -6.70 1.28
CA ARG A 792 -2.51 -6.78 1.71
C ARG A 792 -2.68 -6.75 3.21
N SER A 793 -3.44 -5.75 3.65
CA SER A 793 -4.17 -5.78 4.91
C SER A 793 -5.45 -6.60 4.71
N TYR A 794 -5.73 -7.57 5.59
CA TYR A 794 -6.89 -8.46 5.46
C TYR A 794 -8.16 -7.84 6.05
N TRP A 795 -9.18 -7.63 5.20
CA TRP A 795 -10.47 -7.01 5.57
C TRP A 795 -11.68 -7.88 5.22
N ASP A 796 -11.48 -9.06 4.61
CA ASP A 796 -12.56 -9.95 4.19
C ASP A 796 -13.42 -10.48 5.36
N ASP A 797 -12.93 -10.44 6.61
CA ASP A 797 -13.69 -10.87 7.81
C ASP A 797 -14.37 -9.73 8.60
N VAL A 798 -14.31 -8.47 8.15
CA VAL A 798 -14.93 -7.36 8.88
C VAL A 798 -16.46 -7.42 8.86
N SER A 799 -17.09 -7.20 10.02
CA SER A 799 -18.51 -7.51 10.24
C SER A 799 -19.51 -6.63 9.48
N TRP A 800 -19.08 -5.46 8.98
CA TRP A 800 -19.89 -4.56 8.15
C TRP A 800 -19.64 -4.70 6.63
N GLY A 801 -18.65 -5.53 6.26
CA GLY A 801 -18.17 -5.74 4.89
C GLY A 801 -17.36 -4.57 4.31
N ASP A 802 -16.32 -4.89 3.55
CA ASP A 802 -15.41 -3.93 2.92
C ASP A 802 -15.02 -4.35 1.50
N ILE A 803 -14.77 -3.37 0.62
CA ILE A 803 -14.49 -3.57 -0.81
C ILE A 803 -13.11 -4.17 -1.10
N HIS A 804 -12.17 -4.11 -0.14
CA HIS A 804 -10.79 -4.58 -0.30
C HIS A 804 -10.67 -6.10 -0.11
N VAL A 805 -11.43 -6.88 -0.88
CA VAL A 805 -11.52 -8.36 -0.81
C VAL A 805 -10.34 -9.10 -1.47
N ARG A 806 -9.86 -10.17 -0.83
CA ARG A 806 -8.60 -10.89 -1.16
C ARG A 806 -8.54 -11.45 -2.58
N PHE A 807 -9.67 -11.80 -3.19
CA PHE A 807 -9.72 -12.37 -4.55
C PHE A 807 -9.04 -11.48 -5.61
N ASN A 808 -9.04 -10.15 -5.45
CA ASN A 808 -8.43 -9.23 -6.42
C ASN A 808 -6.91 -9.44 -6.61
N THR A 809 -6.19 -9.83 -5.56
CA THR A 809 -4.76 -10.22 -5.63
C THR A 809 -4.59 -11.47 -6.50
N PHE A 810 -5.52 -12.43 -6.37
CA PHE A 810 -5.52 -13.65 -7.18
C PHE A 810 -5.90 -13.39 -8.64
N SER A 811 -6.85 -12.50 -8.89
CA SER A 811 -7.19 -12.04 -10.25
C SER A 811 -5.95 -11.45 -10.95
N MET A 812 -5.20 -10.58 -10.27
CA MET A 812 -3.93 -10.07 -10.81
C MET A 812 -2.86 -11.16 -10.99
N ARG A 813 -2.68 -12.04 -10.00
CA ARG A 813 -1.69 -13.14 -10.04
C ARG A 813 -1.94 -14.09 -11.21
N GLU A 814 -3.17 -14.56 -11.39
CA GLU A 814 -3.49 -15.49 -12.49
C GLU A 814 -3.44 -14.80 -13.85
N ARG A 815 -3.86 -13.53 -13.98
CA ARG A 815 -3.65 -12.76 -15.22
C ARG A 815 -2.17 -12.64 -15.59
N LEU A 816 -1.29 -12.35 -14.63
CA LEU A 816 0.17 -12.31 -14.86
C LEU A 816 0.70 -13.68 -15.30
N LYS A 817 0.26 -14.75 -14.64
CA LYS A 817 0.64 -16.14 -14.91
C LYS A 817 0.18 -16.62 -16.28
N GLU A 818 -1.08 -16.38 -16.66
CA GLU A 818 -1.58 -16.66 -18.01
C GLU A 818 -0.81 -15.85 -19.06
N ALA A 819 -0.54 -14.58 -18.77
CA ALA A 819 0.09 -13.68 -19.71
C ALA A 819 1.55 -14.08 -20.01
N ASN A 820 2.30 -14.39 -18.95
CA ASN A 820 3.76 -14.53 -18.97
C ASN A 820 4.26 -15.98 -18.79
N GLY A 821 3.38 -16.92 -18.43
CA GLY A 821 3.72 -18.29 -18.04
C GLY A 821 4.32 -18.42 -16.63
N THR A 822 4.44 -17.31 -15.89
CA THR A 822 5.03 -17.25 -14.55
C THR A 822 4.66 -15.94 -13.85
N THR A 823 4.78 -15.91 -12.52
CA THR A 823 4.59 -14.75 -11.63
C THR A 823 5.89 -14.32 -10.96
N ALA A 824 7.06 -14.70 -11.50
CA ALA A 824 8.35 -14.47 -10.86
C ALA A 824 8.75 -12.99 -10.62
N ASN A 825 8.04 -12.05 -11.24
CA ASN A 825 8.13 -10.61 -10.98
C ASN A 825 7.12 -10.08 -9.95
N HIS A 826 6.36 -10.95 -9.29
CA HIS A 826 5.31 -10.61 -8.34
C HIS A 826 5.57 -11.26 -6.97
N VAL A 827 5.42 -10.50 -5.90
CA VAL A 827 5.53 -10.99 -4.52
C VAL A 827 4.35 -10.48 -3.71
N SER A 828 3.50 -11.39 -3.22
CA SER A 828 2.42 -11.03 -2.29
C SER A 828 2.85 -11.09 -0.83
N LEU A 829 2.50 -10.05 -0.07
CA LEU A 829 2.73 -9.91 1.37
C LEU A 829 1.38 -9.67 2.08
N LEU A 830 1.10 -10.34 3.19
CA LEU A 830 -0.22 -10.33 3.82
C LEU A 830 -0.15 -10.17 5.35
N GLU A 831 -1.01 -9.32 5.93
CA GLU A 831 -1.19 -9.23 7.39
C GLU A 831 -2.61 -8.79 7.76
N ASP A 832 -2.94 -8.78 9.06
CA ASP A 832 -4.21 -8.27 9.54
C ASP A 832 -4.28 -6.73 9.58
N ALA A 833 -5.48 -6.21 9.85
CA ALA A 833 -5.76 -4.79 9.80
C ALA A 833 -5.16 -3.91 10.92
N ARG A 834 -4.22 -4.41 11.75
CA ARG A 834 -3.69 -3.67 12.91
C ARG A 834 -3.03 -2.32 12.58
N TYR A 835 -2.48 -2.17 11.38
CA TYR A 835 -1.87 -0.92 10.88
C TYR A 835 -2.77 -0.16 9.89
N GLY A 836 -4.06 -0.52 9.81
CA GLY A 836 -4.99 0.00 8.81
C GLY A 836 -4.82 -0.66 7.43
N LEU A 837 -5.30 0.02 6.38
CA LEU A 837 -5.33 -0.53 5.01
C LEU A 837 -3.94 -0.57 4.35
N PHE A 838 -3.22 0.55 4.35
CA PHE A 838 -1.90 0.70 3.72
C PHE A 838 -1.19 1.91 4.30
N SER A 839 -0.09 1.70 5.01
CA SER A 839 0.63 2.75 5.72
C SER A 839 2.05 2.30 6.02
N THR A 840 3.01 3.24 5.96
CA THR A 840 4.37 3.04 6.47
C THR A 840 4.44 2.93 7.99
N GLU A 841 3.33 2.97 8.74
CA GLU A 841 3.31 2.48 10.13
C GLU A 841 3.42 0.95 10.22
N SER A 842 3.05 0.21 9.16
CA SER A 842 3.32 -1.22 9.06
C SER A 842 4.81 -1.48 8.79
N PRO A 843 5.49 -2.31 9.60
CA PRO A 843 6.84 -2.79 9.29
C PRO A 843 6.90 -3.56 7.96
N LEU A 844 5.83 -4.29 7.60
CA LEU A 844 5.75 -5.06 6.37
C LEU A 844 5.65 -4.15 5.13
N VAL A 845 4.94 -3.01 5.24
CA VAL A 845 4.93 -1.97 4.18
C VAL A 845 6.27 -1.24 4.08
N ARG A 846 6.93 -0.92 5.22
CA ARG A 846 8.31 -0.39 5.20
C ARG A 846 9.26 -1.34 4.47
N GLN A 847 9.19 -2.63 4.79
CA GLN A 847 9.96 -3.68 4.12
C GLN A 847 9.62 -3.75 2.62
N ALA A 848 8.36 -3.68 2.22
CA ALA A 848 7.96 -3.69 0.81
C ALA A 848 8.61 -2.54 0.01
N VAL A 849 8.64 -1.31 0.56
CA VAL A 849 9.28 -0.16 -0.09
C VAL A 849 10.80 -0.33 -0.18
N THR A 850 11.45 -0.73 0.91
CA THR A 850 12.91 -0.98 0.92
C THR A 850 13.31 -2.12 -0.01
N GLN A 851 12.56 -3.22 -0.04
CA GLN A 851 12.85 -4.36 -0.90
C GLN A 851 12.58 -4.06 -2.38
N MET A 852 11.63 -3.17 -2.71
CA MET A 852 11.45 -2.68 -4.07
C MET A 852 12.66 -1.86 -4.56
N ASP A 853 13.18 -0.96 -3.72
CA ASP A 853 14.43 -0.23 -4.00
C ASP A 853 15.58 -1.21 -4.27
N HIS A 854 15.81 -2.16 -3.35
CA HIS A 854 16.85 -3.17 -3.50
C HIS A 854 16.67 -3.99 -4.80
N TRP A 855 15.44 -4.38 -5.14
CA TRP A 855 15.14 -5.13 -6.37
C TRP A 855 15.43 -4.30 -7.64
N LEU A 856 15.08 -3.02 -7.66
CA LEU A 856 15.35 -2.13 -8.78
C LEU A 856 16.85 -1.80 -8.91
N THR A 857 17.55 -1.58 -7.79
CA THR A 857 19.02 -1.42 -7.77
C THR A 857 19.74 -2.68 -8.27
N ASN A 858 19.33 -3.87 -7.85
CA ASN A 858 19.84 -5.14 -8.37
C ASN A 858 19.57 -5.29 -9.87
N LEU A 859 18.36 -4.95 -10.34
CA LEU A 859 17.95 -5.10 -11.73
C LEU A 859 18.74 -4.18 -12.69
N ALA A 860 19.22 -3.04 -12.20
CA ALA A 860 20.15 -2.18 -12.92
C ALA A 860 21.54 -2.82 -13.10
N GLY A 861 21.99 -3.61 -12.12
CA GLY A 861 23.24 -4.37 -12.19
C GLY A 861 23.19 -5.64 -13.06
N VAL A 862 22.01 -6.26 -13.23
CA VAL A 862 21.85 -7.46 -14.09
C VAL A 862 22.09 -7.11 -15.57
N PRO A 863 22.98 -7.80 -16.30
CA PRO A 863 23.26 -7.52 -17.71
C PRO A 863 22.03 -7.52 -18.63
N THR A 864 22.07 -6.71 -19.69
CA THR A 864 20.98 -6.51 -20.66
C THR A 864 20.89 -7.65 -21.69
N GLY A 865 20.38 -8.82 -21.25
CA GLY A 865 20.11 -9.97 -22.13
C GLY A 865 19.12 -10.97 -21.53
N GLY A 866 18.60 -11.91 -22.35
CA GLY A 866 17.59 -12.89 -21.93
C GLY A 866 16.16 -12.31 -21.88
N LYS A 867 15.21 -13.03 -21.27
CA LYS A 867 13.84 -12.50 -21.11
C LYS A 867 13.79 -11.49 -19.95
N PRO A 868 13.03 -10.38 -20.06
CA PRO A 868 12.90 -9.40 -18.97
C PRO A 868 12.49 -10.01 -17.62
N ILE A 869 11.51 -10.91 -17.62
CA ILE A 869 11.01 -11.57 -16.40
C ILE A 869 12.05 -12.51 -15.74
N GLU A 870 12.97 -13.08 -16.53
CA GLU A 870 14.09 -13.88 -16.01
C GLU A 870 15.11 -12.96 -15.32
N ARG A 871 15.45 -11.82 -15.93
CA ARG A 871 16.31 -10.80 -15.28
C ARG A 871 15.70 -10.28 -13.98
N ILE A 872 14.39 -10.00 -13.98
CA ILE A 872 13.67 -9.55 -12.79
C ILE A 872 13.70 -10.62 -11.70
N ALA A 873 13.43 -11.88 -12.02
CA ALA A 873 13.53 -12.98 -11.06
C ALA A 873 14.94 -13.12 -10.48
N THR A 874 16.00 -12.98 -11.31
CA THR A 874 17.40 -13.01 -10.87
C THR A 874 17.79 -11.82 -10.00
N ALA A 875 17.19 -10.64 -10.21
CA ALA A 875 17.46 -9.44 -9.45
C ALA A 875 16.75 -9.39 -8.08
N ARG A 876 15.79 -10.28 -7.83
CA ARG A 876 14.98 -10.23 -6.60
C ARG A 876 15.84 -10.50 -5.37
N PRO A 877 15.82 -9.65 -4.33
CA PRO A 877 16.52 -9.93 -3.08
C PRO A 877 16.05 -11.26 -2.47
N ASP A 878 16.98 -12.09 -1.99
CA ASP A 878 16.65 -13.37 -1.34
C ASP A 878 15.81 -13.19 -0.05
N THR A 879 15.88 -12.00 0.57
CA THR A 879 15.07 -11.60 1.71
C THR A 879 13.64 -11.16 1.35
N LEU A 880 13.32 -11.04 0.05
CA LEU A 880 11.98 -10.73 -0.44
C LEU A 880 11.27 -12.01 -0.92
N VAL A 881 10.55 -12.64 0.00
CA VAL A 881 9.76 -13.86 -0.23
C VAL A 881 8.26 -13.60 -0.02
N GLU A 882 7.41 -14.37 -0.69
CA GLU A 882 5.95 -14.34 -0.43
C GLU A 882 5.65 -14.89 0.97
N GLY A 883 4.59 -14.39 1.59
CA GLY A 883 4.17 -14.86 2.92
C GLY A 883 3.24 -13.93 3.67
N CYS A 884 2.87 -14.33 4.88
CA CYS A 884 2.01 -13.53 5.76
C CYS A 884 2.55 -13.40 7.19
N ASN A 885 2.22 -12.30 7.86
CA ASN A 885 2.35 -12.20 9.31
C ASN A 885 1.21 -12.96 10.01
N THR A 886 1.51 -13.70 11.08
CA THR A 886 0.47 -14.32 11.92
C THR A 886 -0.37 -13.26 12.65
N ARG A 887 -1.60 -13.62 13.04
CA ARG A 887 -2.54 -12.74 13.76
C ARG A 887 -2.22 -12.59 15.26
N ASP A 888 -1.07 -13.07 15.69
CA ASP A 888 -0.60 -12.99 17.08
C ASP A 888 -0.22 -11.55 17.47
N GLU A 889 -0.21 -11.25 18.77
CA GLU A 889 0.19 -9.94 19.31
C GLU A 889 1.59 -9.54 18.84
N LYS A 890 2.54 -10.49 18.89
CA LYS A 890 3.85 -10.41 18.26
C LYS A 890 3.81 -11.26 16.98
N PRO A 891 3.60 -10.66 15.80
CA PRO A 891 3.38 -11.41 14.57
C PRO A 891 4.69 -12.12 14.17
N ARG A 892 4.57 -13.38 13.75
CA ARG A 892 5.65 -14.11 13.09
C ARG A 892 5.40 -14.09 11.59
N PHE A 893 6.42 -13.80 10.79
CA PHE A 893 6.31 -13.96 9.34
C PHE A 893 6.36 -15.45 8.96
N VAL A 894 5.36 -15.89 8.21
CA VAL A 894 5.24 -17.22 7.59
C VAL A 894 5.63 -17.08 6.12
N ALA A 895 6.84 -17.52 5.77
CA ALA A 895 7.29 -17.53 4.39
C ALA A 895 6.66 -18.71 3.63
N GLU A 896 5.63 -18.43 2.85
CA GLU A 896 4.94 -19.40 1.99
C GLU A 896 4.31 -18.70 0.78
N THR A 897 4.23 -19.42 -0.34
CA THR A 897 3.51 -18.95 -1.53
C THR A 897 2.04 -18.77 -1.19
N LEU A 898 1.51 -17.55 -1.35
CA LEU A 898 0.13 -17.21 -0.99
C LEU A 898 -0.87 -17.72 -2.04
N GLU A 899 -1.04 -19.03 -2.13
CA GLU A 899 -2.02 -19.73 -2.96
C GLU A 899 -3.34 -19.97 -2.20
N ARG A 900 -4.42 -20.32 -2.92
CA ARG A 900 -5.73 -20.70 -2.34
C ARG A 900 -5.76 -22.18 -1.90
N ASP A 901 -4.74 -22.61 -1.15
CA ASP A 901 -4.63 -23.96 -0.62
C ASP A 901 -5.04 -24.01 0.87
N PRO A 902 -6.16 -24.66 1.24
CA PRO A 902 -6.56 -24.82 2.65
C PRO A 902 -5.52 -25.50 3.56
N ALA A 903 -4.50 -26.17 2.98
CA ALA A 903 -3.37 -26.74 3.72
C ALA A 903 -2.27 -25.72 4.06
N SER A 904 -2.25 -24.52 3.46
CA SER A 904 -1.32 -23.43 3.80
C SER A 904 -1.67 -22.79 5.15
N GLU A 905 -0.69 -22.20 5.84
CA GLU A 905 -0.95 -21.53 7.13
C GLU A 905 -1.61 -20.17 6.93
N CYS A 906 -1.18 -19.39 5.94
CA CYS A 906 -1.75 -18.10 5.61
C CYS A 906 -3.19 -18.21 5.09
N GLU A 907 -3.54 -19.23 4.30
CA GLU A 907 -4.91 -19.44 3.85
C GLU A 907 -5.84 -19.84 5.01
N ARG A 908 -5.34 -20.53 6.05
CA ARG A 908 -6.12 -20.78 7.28
C ARG A 908 -6.30 -19.52 8.12
N LEU A 909 -5.29 -18.65 8.20
CA LEU A 909 -5.32 -17.40 8.97
C LEU A 909 -6.19 -16.32 8.29
N TYR A 910 -6.21 -16.32 6.95
CA TYR A 910 -6.77 -15.27 6.10
C TYR A 910 -7.58 -15.83 4.90
N PRO A 911 -8.64 -16.64 5.11
CA PRO A 911 -9.31 -17.37 4.02
C PRO A 911 -9.72 -16.53 2.81
N THR A 912 -9.47 -17.03 1.60
CA THR A 912 -9.79 -16.33 0.35
C THR A 912 -11.22 -16.62 -0.08
N ALA A 913 -12.08 -15.59 -0.01
CA ALA A 913 -13.42 -15.65 -0.56
C ALA A 913 -13.47 -15.59 -2.10
N SER A 914 -14.62 -15.95 -2.64
CA SER A 914 -14.96 -15.89 -4.06
C SER A 914 -15.76 -14.60 -4.36
N PHE A 915 -16.20 -14.44 -5.61
CA PHE A 915 -17.12 -13.40 -6.07
C PHE A 915 -18.25 -14.00 -6.93
N PRO A 916 -19.34 -13.25 -7.23
CA PRO A 916 -20.55 -13.84 -7.80
C PRO A 916 -20.39 -14.61 -9.12
N ARG A 917 -19.46 -14.20 -10.01
CA ARG A 917 -19.26 -14.87 -11.29
C ARG A 917 -18.36 -16.11 -11.19
N GLU A 918 -17.38 -16.12 -10.30
CA GLU A 918 -16.64 -17.35 -10.00
C GLU A 918 -17.59 -18.42 -9.41
N VAL A 919 -18.55 -18.03 -8.55
CA VAL A 919 -19.64 -18.94 -8.13
C VAL A 919 -20.53 -19.37 -9.31
N ALA A 920 -20.67 -18.53 -10.35
CA ALA A 920 -21.36 -18.90 -11.59
C ALA A 920 -20.50 -19.74 -12.57
N GLY A 921 -19.21 -19.97 -12.27
CA GLY A 921 -18.28 -20.77 -13.07
C GLY A 921 -17.24 -19.98 -13.89
N GLU A 922 -17.10 -18.67 -13.69
CA GLU A 922 -16.01 -17.88 -14.26
C GLU A 922 -14.66 -18.20 -13.58
N ASP A 923 -13.55 -17.92 -14.26
CA ASP A 923 -12.22 -18.00 -13.66
C ASP A 923 -11.96 -16.82 -12.70
N VAL A 924 -11.01 -17.01 -11.76
CA VAL A 924 -10.56 -15.97 -10.83
C VAL A 924 -9.89 -14.78 -11.54
N THR A 925 -9.47 -14.92 -12.81
CA THR A 925 -9.05 -13.77 -13.64
C THR A 925 -10.10 -12.66 -13.65
N ALA A 926 -11.41 -12.97 -13.58
CA ALA A 926 -12.50 -12.00 -13.64
C ALA A 926 -12.37 -11.04 -14.84
N ASP A 927 -11.94 -11.56 -16.00
CA ASP A 927 -11.60 -10.77 -17.18
C ASP A 927 -12.61 -10.93 -18.34
N ILE A 928 -13.74 -11.63 -18.11
CA ILE A 928 -14.76 -11.89 -19.13
C ILE A 928 -15.92 -10.88 -19.02
N ILE A 929 -15.85 -9.84 -19.85
CA ILE A 929 -16.92 -8.82 -20.00
C ILE A 929 -18.27 -9.42 -20.39
N LYS A 930 -18.24 -10.35 -21.35
CA LYS A 930 -19.41 -11.05 -21.88
C LYS A 930 -19.02 -12.46 -22.26
N CYS A 931 -19.60 -13.44 -21.57
CA CYS A 931 -19.41 -14.86 -21.85
C CYS A 931 -19.99 -15.24 -23.22
N ARG A 932 -19.56 -16.37 -23.78
CA ARG A 932 -20.32 -17.03 -24.85
C ARG A 932 -21.47 -17.81 -24.23
N LEU A 933 -22.57 -17.96 -24.97
CA LEU A 933 -23.72 -18.72 -24.48
C LEU A 933 -23.75 -20.13 -25.08
N THR A 934 -24.06 -21.11 -24.24
CA THR A 934 -24.45 -22.47 -24.62
C THR A 934 -25.84 -22.79 -24.07
N GLN A 935 -26.50 -23.83 -24.58
CA GLN A 935 -27.74 -24.31 -23.96
C GLN A 935 -27.40 -25.11 -22.69
N PRO A 936 -28.16 -24.97 -21.59
CA PRO A 936 -27.90 -25.76 -20.38
C PRO A 936 -28.25 -27.24 -20.62
N GLU A 937 -27.35 -28.15 -20.22
CA GLU A 937 -27.58 -29.60 -20.28
C GLU A 937 -27.88 -30.15 -18.87
N ARG A 938 -28.83 -31.09 -18.75
CA ARG A 938 -29.33 -31.52 -17.41
C ARG A 938 -28.26 -32.22 -16.59
N ASP A 939 -27.31 -32.86 -17.26
CA ASP A 939 -26.22 -33.62 -16.65
C ASP A 939 -25.09 -32.70 -16.09
N ASP A 940 -25.08 -31.40 -16.43
CA ASP A 940 -24.13 -30.40 -15.88
C ASP A 940 -24.43 -30.02 -14.41
N TYR A 941 -25.59 -30.44 -13.90
CA TYR A 941 -26.11 -30.07 -12.58
C TYR A 941 -26.21 -31.31 -11.68
N ALA A 942 -25.43 -31.33 -10.59
CA ALA A 942 -25.45 -32.42 -9.61
C ALA A 942 -26.76 -32.54 -8.80
N ALA A 943 -27.60 -31.50 -8.82
CA ALA A 943 -28.86 -31.47 -8.10
C ALA A 943 -29.95 -32.31 -8.81
N GLN A 944 -30.89 -32.88 -8.05
CA GLN A 944 -32.07 -33.54 -8.62
C GLN A 944 -33.12 -32.50 -9.03
N TRP A 945 -33.53 -32.55 -10.31
CA TRP A 945 -34.52 -31.65 -10.91
C TRP A 945 -35.81 -32.39 -11.22
N THR A 946 -36.97 -31.78 -10.95
CA THR A 946 -38.22 -32.17 -11.64
C THR A 946 -38.20 -31.66 -13.09
N ASP A 947 -39.03 -32.25 -13.96
CA ASP A 947 -39.13 -31.78 -15.34
C ASP A 947 -39.69 -30.35 -15.42
N GLU A 948 -40.61 -29.98 -14.51
CA GLU A 948 -41.14 -28.61 -14.38
C GLU A 948 -40.06 -27.59 -14.02
N GLN A 949 -39.18 -27.93 -13.06
CA GLN A 949 -38.04 -27.10 -12.69
C GLN A 949 -37.03 -26.97 -13.83
N TRP A 950 -36.83 -28.03 -14.61
CA TRP A 950 -35.98 -28.00 -15.81
C TRP A 950 -36.56 -27.09 -16.91
N GLU A 951 -37.87 -27.15 -17.17
CA GLU A 951 -38.54 -26.24 -18.11
C GLU A 951 -38.48 -24.78 -17.64
N ARG A 952 -38.61 -24.52 -16.33
CA ARG A 952 -38.41 -23.18 -15.75
C ARG A 952 -36.98 -22.68 -15.98
N LEU A 953 -35.96 -23.53 -15.76
CA LEU A 953 -34.56 -23.19 -16.08
C LEU A 953 -34.38 -22.80 -17.56
N ARG A 954 -34.89 -23.61 -18.49
CA ARG A 954 -34.79 -23.34 -19.93
C ARG A 954 -35.56 -22.08 -20.35
N THR A 955 -36.58 -21.69 -19.59
CA THR A 955 -37.32 -20.44 -19.81
C THR A 955 -36.52 -19.22 -19.33
N ILE A 956 -35.98 -19.27 -18.11
CA ILE A 956 -35.11 -18.24 -17.52
C ILE A 956 -33.89 -17.99 -18.44
N PHE A 957 -33.23 -19.06 -18.88
CA PHE A 957 -32.05 -19.02 -19.73
C PHE A 957 -32.35 -19.34 -21.20
N SER A 958 -33.44 -18.78 -21.74
CA SER A 958 -33.88 -19.00 -23.12
C SER A 958 -32.84 -18.61 -24.20
N GLN A 959 -31.92 -17.69 -23.89
CA GLN A 959 -30.78 -17.34 -24.76
C GLN A 959 -29.55 -18.26 -24.56
N GLY A 960 -29.56 -19.10 -23.53
CA GLY A 960 -28.44 -19.90 -23.06
C GLY A 960 -27.82 -19.38 -21.76
N VAL A 961 -26.91 -20.19 -21.22
CA VAL A 961 -26.08 -19.94 -20.02
C VAL A 961 -24.62 -19.69 -20.43
N CYS A 962 -23.83 -19.05 -19.56
CA CYS A 962 -22.42 -18.80 -19.83
C CYS A 962 -21.60 -20.09 -20.00
N ASP A 963 -20.88 -20.16 -21.11
CA ASP A 963 -19.86 -21.16 -21.43
C ASP A 963 -18.48 -20.54 -21.18
N TYR A 964 -18.02 -20.66 -19.93
CA TYR A 964 -16.71 -20.18 -19.47
C TYR A 964 -15.54 -21.06 -19.92
N SER A 965 -15.80 -22.20 -20.60
CA SER A 965 -14.74 -23.02 -21.20
C SER A 965 -14.12 -22.38 -22.45
N ARG A 966 -14.66 -21.23 -22.89
CA ARG A 966 -14.29 -20.54 -24.13
C ARG A 966 -14.00 -19.06 -23.85
N PRO A 967 -13.07 -18.45 -24.59
CA PRO A 967 -12.83 -17.02 -24.50
C PRO A 967 -14.11 -16.20 -24.77
N GLY A 968 -14.31 -15.16 -23.96
CA GLY A 968 -15.43 -14.24 -24.03
C GLY A 968 -15.61 -13.56 -25.40
N VAL A 969 -16.76 -12.92 -25.58
CA VAL A 969 -17.10 -12.21 -26.81
C VAL A 969 -16.11 -11.05 -27.01
N SER A 970 -15.39 -11.07 -28.14
CA SER A 970 -14.29 -10.14 -28.45
C SER A 970 -13.09 -10.15 -27.49
N GLN A 971 -12.98 -11.11 -26.57
CA GLN A 971 -11.80 -11.25 -25.69
C GLN A 971 -10.53 -11.46 -26.53
N GLN A 972 -9.53 -10.63 -26.27
CA GLN A 972 -8.23 -10.64 -26.93
C GLN A 972 -7.21 -9.96 -26.03
N ARG A 973 -5.95 -10.39 -26.06
CA ARG A 973 -4.86 -9.67 -25.39
C ARG A 973 -4.61 -8.33 -26.08
N THR A 974 -4.43 -7.28 -25.28
CA THR A 974 -3.98 -5.99 -25.80
C THR A 974 -2.57 -6.13 -26.39
N LYS A 975 -2.34 -5.57 -27.58
CA LYS A 975 -1.04 -5.65 -28.26
C LYS A 975 -0.16 -4.41 -28.08
N ASN A 976 -0.78 -3.24 -27.91
CA ASN A 976 -0.08 -1.96 -27.94
C ASN A 976 -0.05 -1.33 -26.54
N THR A 977 1.07 -0.72 -26.21
CA THR A 977 1.26 0.23 -25.10
C THR A 977 1.20 1.67 -25.64
N TRP A 978 1.12 2.66 -24.75
CA TRP A 978 1.14 4.09 -25.10
C TRP A 978 0.07 4.48 -26.15
N GLN A 979 -1.15 3.95 -25.97
CA GLN A 979 -2.29 4.26 -26.83
C GLN A 979 -2.84 5.65 -26.50
N ARG A 980 -3.21 6.39 -27.57
CA ARG A 980 -3.74 7.76 -27.55
C ARG A 980 -5.21 7.77 -27.97
N PHE A 981 -6.00 8.72 -27.45
CA PHE A 981 -7.45 8.82 -27.58
C PHE A 981 -7.90 10.16 -28.16
#